data_AF-A0A533ZMI2-F1
#
_entry.id   AF-A0A533ZMI2-F1
#
_cell.length_a   1.000
_cell.length_b   1.000
_cell.length_c   1.000
_cell.angle_alpha   90.00
_cell.angle_beta   90.00
_cell.angle_gamma   90.00
#
_symmetry.space_group_name_H-M   'P 1'
#
loop_
_entity.id
_entity.type
_entity.pdbx_description
1 polymer ?
#
loop_
_entity_poly.entity_id
_entity_poly.type
_entity_poly.pdbx_seq_one_letter_code
_entity_poly.pdbx_strand_id
1 'polypeptide(L)'
;KGGGIAALGLVPEQLGVSEKILREDYILQVAYLDRSSRNQVEDEHIRPFFQVDHESRVEAVDDYRSIPGLEVEPPEVYRYFVRVKPEVLADFACKNNLHSLKSSELEDEFVYQNSYRLNLQHYSSLGEKKAFVVSHGKNLIVLKLVGYGDDVVKFYRLEDFKAHVWIGHHRYPTKGRVWHPGGAHPFVGLHEALVHNGDFANYHSIMEYLAQRNIHPMFLTDTEVSVLLFDLISRVYKYPLEYLIEALAPTTERDFEMLPEEKRKIYRLIQTSHIHGSPDGPWFFIVARNDVEKNAWQLLGITDTSMLRPQVFALQEGPVKIGIIASERQAINAVLGRLQEDGRVPSRFADSYWNARGGSHTDGGAFLFTVKDGEVGKELECADKFGRAISLPEQDWLPGPRTAIALNVSVALQLPRKGPHAQDPLGFYEYVRPALRDAGFQYAGEILEELKSLALRGQESRRFAIQSLSLLFDRVYDTGYKKRSSLLHLYHEALNEIFSSLPLSNYDLYTRLDWKNRSRLVHPGLDSQVLVVDALEFPVDRGESAARFVVGAYDQGWKNILLYNLRGHRFIGSGLGPGTNGLRIDCYGDVGDYVASGIDGCELTVHGAAQDQVAQILKYGKLVVHGDVGQAFMYAAKGGEVYVLGNAAGRPVMNAVGRPRVVINGTCLDYLAESFMAGDPYSGGGFVVVNGLKPYFDGTFTEQEHPYPGGNLFSLASGGAIFIRDPHRKVSGDQLNGGRLADVTLKDWELILPYLEENEKLFGVSVREDLLIVDDKLLDPSQVYRKIEPISLQELT
;
A
#
# COMPACT_ATOMS: atom_id res chain seq x y z
N LYS A 1 -21.32 2.48 -8.47
CA LYS A 1 -20.26 1.95 -7.58
C LYS A 1 -20.92 1.62 -6.24
N GLY A 2 -20.30 0.80 -5.41
CA GLY A 2 -20.78 0.56 -4.04
C GLY A 2 -19.76 1.06 -3.04
N GLY A 3 -20.14 1.98 -2.17
CA GLY A 3 -19.26 2.60 -1.19
C GLY A 3 -19.71 2.26 0.22
N GLY A 4 -18.75 2.08 1.12
CA GLY A 4 -19.05 1.86 2.53
C GLY A 4 -17.84 2.05 3.42
N ILE A 5 -18.14 2.23 4.70
CA ILE A 5 -17.17 2.35 5.78
C ILE A 5 -17.55 1.40 6.93
N ALA A 6 -16.57 0.98 7.71
CA ALA A 6 -16.78 0.45 9.05
C ALA A 6 -15.90 1.19 10.05
N ALA A 7 -16.39 1.29 11.27
CA ALA A 7 -15.71 1.95 12.38
C ALA A 7 -15.83 1.10 13.65
N LEU A 8 -14.71 0.94 14.38
CA LEU A 8 -14.61 0.20 15.64
C LEU A 8 -13.92 1.03 16.73
N GLY A 9 -14.25 0.76 17.99
CA GLY A 9 -13.73 1.55 19.11
C GLY A 9 -14.33 2.94 19.10
N LEU A 10 -15.66 2.98 19.16
CA LEU A 10 -16.50 4.15 18.99
C LEU A 10 -16.52 5.01 20.26
N VAL A 11 -16.94 6.27 20.11
CA VAL A 11 -17.11 7.21 21.23
C VAL A 11 -18.57 7.19 21.70
N PRO A 12 -18.86 6.79 22.97
CA PRO A 12 -20.23 6.59 23.44
C PRO A 12 -21.08 7.88 23.40
N GLU A 13 -20.47 9.04 23.67
CA GLU A 13 -21.16 10.33 23.66
C GLU A 13 -21.66 10.71 22.26
N GLN A 14 -20.90 10.37 21.20
CA GLN A 14 -21.31 10.60 19.81
C GLN A 14 -22.44 9.66 19.36
N LEU A 15 -22.72 8.62 20.14
CA LEU A 15 -23.78 7.65 19.90
C LEU A 15 -25.01 7.89 20.81
N GLY A 16 -24.94 8.85 21.73
CA GLY A 16 -26.03 9.16 22.66
C GLY A 16 -26.21 8.11 23.77
N VAL A 17 -25.19 7.30 24.07
CA VAL A 17 -25.25 6.21 25.05
C VAL A 17 -24.17 6.34 26.12
N SER A 18 -24.30 5.59 27.21
CA SER A 18 -23.24 5.47 28.21
C SER A 18 -22.13 4.51 27.77
N GLU A 19 -20.93 4.65 28.33
CA GLU A 19 -19.83 3.70 28.12
C GLU A 19 -20.25 2.25 28.44
N LYS A 20 -21.07 2.07 29.48
CA LYS A 20 -21.61 0.77 29.86
C LYS A 20 -22.44 0.14 28.74
N ILE A 21 -23.39 0.91 28.17
CA ILE A 21 -24.24 0.45 27.07
C ILE A 21 -23.38 0.11 25.85
N LEU A 22 -22.45 0.98 25.46
CA LEU A 22 -21.58 0.73 24.31
C LEU A 22 -20.73 -0.55 24.47
N ARG A 23 -20.31 -0.87 25.69
CA ARG A 23 -19.49 -2.04 26.00
C ARG A 23 -20.30 -3.34 26.06
N GLU A 24 -21.49 -3.29 26.65
CA GLU A 24 -22.28 -4.50 26.96
C GLU A 24 -23.22 -4.89 25.82
N ASP A 25 -23.79 -3.92 25.12
CA ASP A 25 -24.84 -4.13 24.12
C ASP A 25 -24.29 -4.42 22.72
N TYR A 26 -25.06 -5.18 21.95
CA TYR A 26 -24.87 -5.31 20.51
C TYR A 26 -25.43 -4.07 19.81
N ILE A 27 -24.73 -3.61 18.79
CA ILE A 27 -25.18 -2.52 17.92
C ILE A 27 -25.82 -3.14 16.67
N LEU A 28 -27.13 -3.38 16.73
CA LEU A 28 -27.91 -3.86 15.59
C LEU A 28 -28.30 -2.68 14.71
N GLN A 29 -27.74 -2.61 13.50
CA GLN A 29 -28.10 -1.62 12.49
C GLN A 29 -28.93 -2.25 11.39
N VAL A 30 -30.13 -1.72 11.15
CA VAL A 30 -31.04 -2.16 10.09
C VAL A 30 -31.24 -1.03 9.09
N ALA A 31 -30.99 -1.32 7.83
CA ALA A 31 -31.29 -0.45 6.70
C ALA A 31 -32.70 -0.75 6.18
N TYR A 32 -33.57 0.25 6.16
CA TYR A 32 -34.91 0.19 5.61
C TYR A 32 -34.92 0.78 4.20
N LEU A 33 -35.19 -0.08 3.23
CA LEU A 33 -35.38 0.26 1.82
C LEU A 33 -36.81 0.70 1.57
N ASP A 34 -37.74 0.03 2.26
CA ASP A 34 -39.13 0.43 2.40
C ASP A 34 -39.36 0.92 3.83
N ARG A 35 -39.53 2.24 4.00
CA ARG A 35 -39.74 2.88 5.30
C ARG A 35 -40.99 2.36 6.02
N SER A 36 -42.00 1.88 5.27
CA SER A 36 -43.24 1.36 5.85
C SER A 36 -43.07 -0.01 6.52
N SER A 37 -42.00 -0.74 6.18
CA SER A 37 -41.69 -2.04 6.75
C SER A 37 -41.11 -2.00 8.17
N ARG A 38 -40.75 -0.80 8.68
CA ARG A 38 -40.03 -0.66 9.95
C ARG A 38 -40.74 -1.30 11.13
N ASN A 39 -42.01 -0.94 11.34
CA ASN A 39 -42.77 -1.48 12.47
C ASN A 39 -42.88 -3.01 12.40
N GLN A 40 -43.11 -3.55 11.20
CA GLN A 40 -43.15 -4.99 10.99
C GLN A 40 -41.83 -5.66 11.39
N VAL A 41 -40.70 -5.13 10.93
CA VAL A 41 -39.38 -5.69 11.25
C VAL A 41 -39.08 -5.60 12.75
N GLU A 42 -39.44 -4.50 13.40
CA GLU A 42 -39.26 -4.33 14.84
C GLU A 42 -40.11 -5.34 15.63
N ASP A 43 -41.39 -5.50 15.26
CA ASP A 43 -42.34 -6.38 15.93
C ASP A 43 -42.03 -7.86 15.71
N GLU A 44 -41.43 -8.22 14.57
CA GLU A 44 -41.12 -9.61 14.23
C GLU A 44 -39.72 -10.05 14.67
N HIS A 45 -38.72 -9.16 14.62
CA HIS A 45 -37.30 -9.54 14.78
C HIS A 45 -36.52 -8.79 15.87
N ILE A 46 -37.09 -7.75 16.48
CA ILE A 46 -36.37 -6.94 17.48
C ILE A 46 -37.06 -6.99 18.85
N ARG A 47 -38.24 -6.37 18.99
CA ARG A 47 -38.93 -6.21 20.28
C ARG A 47 -39.27 -7.52 20.99
N PRO A 48 -39.63 -8.63 20.32
CA PRO A 48 -39.88 -9.90 21.01
C PRO A 48 -38.63 -10.48 21.66
N PHE A 49 -37.48 -10.33 21.00
CA PHE A 49 -36.26 -11.07 21.33
C PHE A 49 -35.26 -10.29 22.19
N PHE A 50 -35.26 -8.96 22.07
CA PHE A 50 -34.25 -8.12 22.70
C PHE A 50 -34.84 -7.15 23.73
N GLN A 51 -34.07 -6.91 24.78
CA GLN A 51 -34.15 -5.68 25.55
C GLN A 51 -33.42 -4.59 24.75
N VAL A 52 -34.13 -3.50 24.43
CA VAL A 52 -33.56 -2.35 23.71
C VAL A 52 -33.27 -1.25 24.73
N ASP A 53 -32.00 -1.03 25.04
CA ASP A 53 -31.59 -0.02 26.03
C ASP A 53 -31.45 1.38 25.40
N HIS A 54 -31.19 1.44 24.09
CA HIS A 54 -31.22 2.68 23.31
C HIS A 54 -31.54 2.43 21.85
N GLU A 55 -32.20 3.38 21.20
CA GLU A 55 -32.42 3.36 19.76
C GLU A 55 -32.35 4.76 19.16
N SER A 56 -31.82 4.85 17.95
CA SER A 56 -31.72 6.10 17.22
C SER A 56 -31.70 5.88 15.71
N ARG A 57 -32.22 6.86 14.98
CA ARG A 57 -31.99 6.96 13.53
C ARG A 57 -30.55 7.46 13.33
N VAL A 58 -29.80 6.84 12.43
CA VAL A 58 -28.49 7.37 12.01
C VAL A 58 -28.71 8.71 11.34
N GLU A 59 -27.99 9.74 11.80
CA GLU A 59 -28.09 11.07 11.23
C GLU A 59 -27.72 11.04 9.74
N ALA A 60 -28.49 11.76 8.93
CA ALA A 60 -28.26 11.82 7.49
C ALA A 60 -28.68 13.18 6.93
N VAL A 61 -28.19 13.50 5.73
CA VAL A 61 -28.63 14.66 4.96
C VAL A 61 -30.08 14.48 4.50
N ASP A 62 -30.90 15.54 4.62
CA ASP A 62 -32.35 15.49 4.33
C ASP A 62 -32.67 15.18 2.86
N ASP A 63 -31.94 15.79 1.92
CA ASP A 63 -32.05 15.51 0.49
C ASP A 63 -30.72 14.98 -0.06
N TYR A 64 -30.67 13.69 -0.39
CA TYR A 64 -29.48 13.04 -0.93
C TYR A 64 -28.98 13.68 -2.24
N ARG A 65 -29.88 14.34 -2.99
CA ARG A 65 -29.53 15.02 -4.26
C ARG A 65 -28.65 16.25 -4.05
N SER A 66 -28.53 16.73 -2.82
CA SER A 66 -27.56 17.76 -2.47
C SER A 66 -26.11 17.28 -2.57
N ILE A 67 -25.87 15.95 -2.56
CA ILE A 67 -24.55 15.35 -2.76
C ILE A 67 -24.34 15.09 -4.26
N PRO A 68 -23.41 15.78 -4.93
CA PRO A 68 -23.21 15.63 -6.36
C PRO A 68 -22.79 14.20 -6.75
N GLY A 69 -23.49 13.61 -7.72
CA GLY A 69 -23.17 12.28 -8.26
C GLY A 69 -23.86 11.10 -7.56
N LEU A 70 -24.64 11.35 -6.51
CA LEU A 70 -25.43 10.34 -5.83
C LEU A 70 -26.79 10.15 -6.53
N GLU A 71 -26.90 9.12 -7.37
CA GLU A 71 -28.10 8.86 -8.20
C GLU A 71 -29.17 8.00 -7.52
N VAL A 72 -28.79 7.26 -6.49
CA VAL A 72 -29.67 6.30 -5.79
C VAL A 72 -29.85 6.79 -4.37
N GLU A 73 -31.10 6.90 -3.92
CA GLU A 73 -31.42 7.27 -2.55
C GLU A 73 -30.83 6.24 -1.57
N PRO A 74 -29.95 6.66 -0.64
CA PRO A 74 -29.43 5.76 0.38
C PRO A 74 -30.53 5.33 1.36
N PRO A 75 -30.43 4.14 1.97
CA PRO A 75 -31.44 3.65 2.89
C PRO A 75 -31.48 4.43 4.20
N GLU A 76 -32.64 4.48 4.85
CA GLU A 76 -32.71 4.95 6.24
C GLU A 76 -32.16 3.86 7.16
N VAL A 77 -31.13 4.18 7.95
CA VAL A 77 -30.51 3.24 8.89
C VAL A 77 -30.96 3.58 10.31
N TYR A 78 -31.51 2.60 11.02
CA TYR A 78 -31.74 2.69 12.46
C TYR A 78 -30.74 1.83 13.21
N ARG A 79 -30.33 2.33 14.37
CA ARG A 79 -29.39 1.70 15.28
C ARG A 79 -30.12 1.36 16.57
N TYR A 80 -30.01 0.10 16.99
CA TYR A 80 -30.56 -0.41 18.24
C TYR A 80 -29.40 -0.95 19.10
N PHE A 81 -29.30 -0.49 20.33
CA PHE A 81 -28.44 -1.06 21.36
C PHE A 81 -29.25 -2.10 22.11
N VAL A 82 -28.86 -3.36 21.93
CA VAL A 82 -29.69 -4.50 22.30
C VAL A 82 -28.93 -5.56 23.09
N ARG A 83 -29.65 -6.20 24.01
CA ARG A 83 -29.26 -7.43 24.71
C ARG A 83 -30.36 -8.47 24.55
N VAL A 84 -30.02 -9.73 24.40
CA VAL A 84 -31.02 -10.79 24.26
C VAL A 84 -31.74 -10.96 25.59
N LYS A 85 -33.07 -11.08 25.56
CA LYS A 85 -33.84 -11.30 26.79
C LYS A 85 -33.46 -12.64 27.42
N PRO A 86 -33.25 -12.72 28.75
CA PRO A 86 -32.80 -13.96 29.41
C PRO A 86 -33.69 -15.17 29.11
N GLU A 87 -35.01 -14.99 29.06
CA GLU A 87 -35.97 -16.05 28.76
C GLU A 87 -35.88 -16.56 27.31
N VAL A 88 -35.59 -15.66 26.37
CA VAL A 88 -35.39 -15.99 24.95
C VAL A 88 -34.09 -16.77 24.78
N LEU A 89 -33.04 -16.35 25.47
CA LEU A 89 -31.74 -17.00 25.44
C LEU A 89 -31.79 -18.41 26.05
N ALA A 90 -32.51 -18.58 27.17
CA ALA A 90 -32.72 -19.88 27.81
C ALA A 90 -33.52 -20.84 26.93
N ASP A 91 -34.60 -20.36 26.29
CA ASP A 91 -35.39 -21.14 25.34
C ASP A 91 -34.56 -21.53 24.11
N PHE A 92 -33.76 -20.60 23.57
CA PHE A 92 -32.86 -20.86 22.44
C PHE A 92 -31.81 -21.94 22.78
N ALA A 93 -31.19 -21.88 23.96
CA ALA A 93 -30.25 -22.89 24.42
C ALA A 93 -30.89 -24.28 24.50
N CYS A 94 -32.11 -24.35 25.05
CA CYS A 94 -32.84 -25.61 25.20
C CYS A 94 -33.23 -26.20 23.85
N LYS A 95 -33.81 -25.41 22.94
CA LYS A 95 -34.25 -25.86 21.61
C LYS A 95 -33.11 -26.38 20.74
N ASN A 96 -31.92 -25.79 20.87
CA ASN A 96 -30.76 -26.10 20.02
C ASN A 96 -29.70 -26.96 20.72
N ASN A 97 -29.94 -27.41 21.95
CA ASN A 97 -28.98 -28.16 22.76
C ASN A 97 -27.61 -27.46 22.95
N LEU A 98 -27.63 -26.14 23.15
CA LEU A 98 -26.42 -25.29 23.24
C LEU A 98 -26.00 -24.98 24.69
N HIS A 99 -26.41 -25.80 25.66
CA HIS A 99 -26.15 -25.57 27.09
C HIS A 99 -24.66 -25.57 27.47
N SER A 100 -23.79 -26.09 26.62
CA SER A 100 -22.34 -26.11 26.85
C SER A 100 -21.64 -24.79 26.50
N LEU A 101 -22.32 -23.87 25.80
CA LEU A 101 -21.75 -22.57 25.44
C LEU A 101 -21.73 -21.63 26.64
N LYS A 102 -20.72 -20.74 26.69
CA LYS A 102 -20.74 -19.62 27.65
C LYS A 102 -21.91 -18.70 27.33
N SER A 103 -22.41 -17.97 28.32
CA SER A 103 -23.55 -17.04 28.12
C SER A 103 -23.33 -16.03 26.99
N SER A 104 -22.12 -15.49 26.86
CA SER A 104 -21.77 -14.56 25.79
C SER A 104 -21.77 -15.22 24.40
N GLU A 105 -21.22 -16.44 24.30
CA GLU A 105 -21.16 -17.21 23.06
C GLU A 105 -22.56 -17.63 22.58
N LEU A 106 -23.44 -17.95 23.53
CA LEU A 106 -24.84 -18.26 23.26
C LEU A 106 -25.60 -17.03 22.76
N GLU A 107 -25.31 -15.86 23.34
CA GLU A 107 -25.90 -14.58 22.92
C GLU A 107 -25.42 -14.18 21.52
N ASP A 108 -24.12 -14.32 21.25
CA ASP A 108 -23.51 -14.14 19.93
C ASP A 108 -24.20 -14.99 18.86
N GLU A 109 -24.37 -16.30 19.14
CA GLU A 109 -25.03 -17.23 18.23
C GLU A 109 -26.49 -16.83 17.98
N PHE A 110 -27.22 -16.41 19.02
CA PHE A 110 -28.59 -15.94 18.87
C PHE A 110 -28.67 -14.68 18.00
N VAL A 111 -27.83 -13.68 18.26
CA VAL A 111 -27.80 -12.41 17.50
C VAL A 111 -27.49 -12.67 16.02
N TYR A 112 -26.51 -13.52 15.74
CA TYR A 112 -26.14 -13.93 14.40
C TYR A 112 -27.31 -14.59 13.66
N GLN A 113 -27.91 -15.64 14.26
CA GLN A 113 -29.04 -16.34 13.65
C GLN A 113 -30.27 -15.44 13.50
N ASN A 114 -30.53 -14.55 14.45
CA ASN A 114 -31.65 -13.62 14.36
C ASN A 114 -31.48 -12.66 13.19
N SER A 115 -30.27 -12.13 13.01
CA SER A 115 -29.95 -11.24 11.89
C SER A 115 -30.06 -11.95 10.54
N TYR A 116 -29.64 -13.22 10.49
CA TYR A 116 -29.81 -14.06 9.33
C TYR A 116 -31.29 -14.27 8.99
N ARG A 117 -32.14 -14.60 9.98
CA ARG A 117 -33.59 -14.75 9.79
C ARG A 117 -34.26 -13.46 9.29
N LEU A 118 -33.89 -12.31 9.86
CA LEU A 118 -34.37 -11.00 9.42
C LEU A 118 -34.04 -10.78 7.95
N ASN A 119 -32.78 -10.98 7.56
CA ASN A 119 -32.36 -10.84 6.16
C ASN A 119 -33.07 -11.84 5.24
N LEU A 120 -33.21 -13.09 5.65
CA LEU A 120 -33.92 -14.10 4.86
C LEU A 120 -35.37 -13.69 4.59
N GLN A 121 -36.05 -13.12 5.58
CA GLN A 121 -37.46 -12.74 5.44
C GLN A 121 -37.65 -11.41 4.69
N HIS A 122 -36.81 -10.40 4.95
CA HIS A 122 -37.02 -9.04 4.46
C HIS A 122 -36.10 -8.62 3.29
N TYR A 123 -35.12 -9.47 2.93
CA TYR A 123 -34.13 -9.18 1.89
C TYR A 123 -34.00 -10.27 0.81
N SER A 124 -34.68 -11.42 0.94
CA SER A 124 -34.53 -12.57 0.03
C SER A 124 -34.49 -12.20 -1.46
N SER A 125 -33.60 -12.87 -2.20
CA SER A 125 -33.32 -12.64 -3.62
C SER A 125 -34.54 -12.80 -4.53
N LEU A 126 -35.53 -13.59 -4.12
CA LEU A 126 -36.78 -13.86 -4.85
C LEU A 126 -37.96 -12.98 -4.39
N GLY A 127 -37.81 -12.22 -3.31
CA GLY A 127 -38.86 -11.36 -2.74
C GLY A 127 -38.60 -9.87 -2.96
N GLU A 128 -39.54 -9.04 -2.48
CA GLU A 128 -39.34 -7.60 -2.39
C GLU A 128 -38.29 -7.29 -1.30
N LYS A 129 -37.28 -6.50 -1.66
CA LYS A 129 -36.24 -6.06 -0.73
C LYS A 129 -36.76 -4.91 0.11
N LYS A 130 -37.09 -5.18 1.38
CA LYS A 130 -37.70 -4.22 2.31
C LYS A 130 -36.72 -3.69 3.33
N ALA A 131 -35.94 -4.57 3.94
CA ALA A 131 -34.95 -4.20 4.94
C ALA A 131 -33.83 -5.25 5.01
N PHE A 132 -32.66 -4.86 5.53
CA PHE A 132 -31.57 -5.78 5.82
C PHE A 132 -30.69 -5.28 6.97
N VAL A 133 -30.03 -6.19 7.67
CA VAL A 133 -29.03 -5.91 8.70
C VAL A 133 -27.74 -5.43 8.04
N VAL A 134 -27.29 -4.23 8.42
CA VAL A 134 -26.04 -3.63 7.94
C VAL A 134 -24.86 -4.07 8.81
N SER A 135 -25.05 -4.10 10.13
CA SER A 135 -24.12 -4.62 11.13
C SER A 135 -24.87 -5.06 12.40
N HIS A 136 -24.25 -5.90 13.23
CA HIS A 136 -24.86 -6.44 14.45
C HIS A 136 -23.85 -6.82 15.55
N GLY A 137 -22.65 -6.23 15.52
CA GLY A 137 -21.57 -6.53 16.46
C GLY A 137 -21.56 -5.63 17.68
N LYS A 138 -20.66 -5.90 18.63
CA LYS A 138 -20.37 -4.99 19.73
C LYS A 138 -19.35 -3.95 19.29
N ASN A 139 -19.57 -2.68 19.66
CA ASN A 139 -18.65 -1.55 19.40
C ASN A 139 -18.10 -1.50 17.95
N LEU A 140 -18.96 -1.84 16.99
CA LEU A 140 -18.70 -1.91 15.56
C LEU A 140 -19.93 -1.43 14.80
N ILE A 141 -19.72 -0.53 13.85
CA ILE A 141 -20.78 -0.08 12.92
C ILE A 141 -20.32 -0.20 11.47
N VAL A 142 -21.28 -0.42 10.58
CA VAL A 142 -21.07 -0.36 9.12
C VAL A 142 -22.11 0.54 8.52
N LEU A 143 -21.69 1.39 7.59
CA LEU A 143 -22.58 2.22 6.77
C LEU A 143 -22.20 2.08 5.31
N LYS A 144 -23.20 1.89 4.44
CA LYS A 144 -22.97 1.63 3.03
C LYS A 144 -24.12 2.13 2.14
N LEU A 145 -23.77 2.53 0.92
CA LEU A 145 -24.70 3.04 -0.09
C LEU A 145 -24.21 2.75 -1.52
N VAL A 146 -25.04 3.09 -2.51
CA VAL A 146 -24.68 3.03 -3.93
C VAL A 146 -24.02 4.35 -4.34
N GLY A 147 -22.69 4.42 -4.23
CA GLY A 147 -21.88 5.62 -4.45
C GLY A 147 -20.41 5.33 -4.16
N TYR A 148 -19.65 6.36 -3.83
CA TYR A 148 -18.32 6.27 -3.25
C TYR A 148 -18.38 6.22 -1.72
N GLY A 149 -17.29 5.83 -1.08
CA GLY A 149 -17.14 5.86 0.37
C GLY A 149 -17.18 7.28 0.94
N ASP A 150 -16.64 8.27 0.21
CA ASP A 150 -16.77 9.69 0.58
C ASP A 150 -18.24 10.16 0.58
N ASP A 151 -19.09 9.60 -0.30
CA ASP A 151 -20.53 9.88 -0.27
C ASP A 151 -21.20 9.32 0.99
N VAL A 152 -20.68 8.21 1.54
CA VAL A 152 -21.15 7.65 2.83
C VAL A 152 -20.83 8.62 3.96
N VAL A 153 -19.62 9.16 3.98
CA VAL A 153 -19.16 10.12 5.00
C VAL A 153 -20.05 11.36 4.98
N LYS A 154 -20.27 11.95 3.79
CA LYS A 154 -21.12 13.15 3.64
C LYS A 154 -22.58 12.87 3.93
N PHE A 155 -23.13 11.78 3.41
CA PHE A 155 -24.55 11.48 3.54
C PHE A 155 -24.93 11.19 4.99
N TYR A 156 -24.12 10.41 5.72
CA TYR A 156 -24.37 10.07 7.12
C TYR A 156 -23.65 10.99 8.12
N ARG A 157 -23.16 12.16 7.68
CA ARG A 157 -22.52 13.20 8.49
C ARG A 157 -21.42 12.68 9.43
N LEU A 158 -20.46 11.93 8.86
CA LEU A 158 -19.40 11.26 9.61
C LEU A 158 -18.08 12.05 9.66
N GLU A 159 -18.05 13.29 9.18
CA GLU A 159 -16.83 14.11 9.08
C GLU A 159 -16.11 14.29 10.42
N ASP A 160 -16.88 14.46 11.50
CA ASP A 160 -16.37 14.61 12.87
C ASP A 160 -16.53 13.34 13.73
N PHE A 161 -16.94 12.23 13.12
CA PHE A 161 -17.16 10.97 13.84
C PHE A 161 -15.82 10.32 14.19
N LYS A 162 -15.66 9.88 15.45
CA LYS A 162 -14.40 9.34 15.97
C LYS A 162 -14.50 7.84 16.22
N ALA A 163 -13.44 7.14 15.86
CA ALA A 163 -13.24 5.73 16.15
C ALA A 163 -11.74 5.41 16.15
N HIS A 164 -11.34 4.29 16.76
CA HIS A 164 -9.94 3.86 16.80
C HIS A 164 -9.50 3.12 15.54
N VAL A 165 -10.41 2.36 14.91
CA VAL A 165 -10.13 1.63 13.66
C VAL A 165 -11.17 1.98 12.61
N TRP A 166 -10.70 2.24 11.39
CA TRP A 166 -11.52 2.54 10.22
C TRP A 166 -11.15 1.62 9.07
N ILE A 167 -12.16 1.17 8.33
CA ILE A 167 -11.99 0.60 6.99
C ILE A 167 -12.95 1.29 6.03
N GLY A 168 -12.49 1.56 4.82
CA GLY A 168 -13.29 2.14 3.74
C GLY A 168 -13.06 1.39 2.43
N HIS A 169 -14.08 1.29 1.59
CA HIS A 169 -13.95 0.57 0.32
C HIS A 169 -14.84 1.13 -0.79
N HIS A 170 -14.28 1.19 -2.00
CA HIS A 170 -14.98 1.55 -3.23
C HIS A 170 -15.06 0.35 -4.17
N ARG A 171 -16.23 -0.29 -4.26
CA ARG A 171 -16.45 -1.45 -5.13
C ARG A 171 -16.72 -1.05 -6.58
N TYR A 172 -15.90 -1.57 -7.49
CA TYR A 172 -16.14 -1.60 -8.93
C TYR A 172 -16.53 -3.02 -9.35
N PRO A 173 -17.80 -3.28 -9.70
CA PRO A 173 -18.20 -4.59 -10.18
C PRO A 173 -17.60 -4.87 -11.57
N THR A 174 -16.95 -6.02 -11.74
CA THR A 174 -16.50 -6.53 -13.05
C THR A 174 -17.68 -7.04 -13.90
N LYS A 175 -18.80 -7.39 -13.26
CA LYS A 175 -20.05 -7.84 -13.91
C LYS A 175 -21.24 -7.03 -13.37
N GLY A 176 -21.93 -6.32 -14.27
CA GLY A 176 -23.15 -5.55 -13.96
C GLY A 176 -22.91 -4.22 -13.25
N ARG A 177 -24.00 -3.54 -12.85
CA ARG A 177 -23.98 -2.27 -12.11
C ARG A 177 -24.31 -2.53 -10.64
N VAL A 178 -23.61 -1.89 -9.70
CA VAL A 178 -24.12 -1.83 -8.31
C VAL A 178 -25.36 -0.96 -8.34
N TRP A 179 -26.51 -1.56 -8.07
CA TRP A 179 -27.81 -0.89 -8.06
C TRP A 179 -28.48 -0.92 -6.68
N HIS A 180 -27.88 -1.62 -5.71
CA HIS A 180 -28.46 -1.84 -4.39
C HIS A 180 -27.40 -1.72 -3.27
N PRO A 181 -27.67 -1.01 -2.16
CA PRO A 181 -26.72 -0.79 -1.06
C PRO A 181 -26.30 -2.09 -0.34
N GLY A 182 -27.16 -3.11 -0.30
CA GLY A 182 -26.83 -4.41 0.30
C GLY A 182 -25.61 -5.10 -0.34
N GLY A 183 -25.37 -4.88 -1.65
CA GLY A 183 -24.21 -5.42 -2.37
C GLY A 183 -22.95 -4.54 -2.32
N ALA A 184 -22.97 -3.44 -1.55
CA ALA A 184 -21.78 -2.66 -1.26
C ALA A 184 -20.99 -3.28 -0.09
N HIS A 185 -19.69 -3.03 -0.06
CA HIS A 185 -18.79 -3.45 1.03
C HIS A 185 -18.62 -2.27 2.00
N PRO A 186 -18.27 -2.49 3.27
CA PRO A 186 -17.92 -3.77 3.93
C PRO A 186 -19.07 -4.75 4.15
N PHE A 187 -18.72 -6.02 4.42
CA PHE A 187 -19.62 -7.03 4.98
C PHE A 187 -19.20 -7.40 6.41
N VAL A 188 -20.15 -7.91 7.20
CA VAL A 188 -19.95 -8.20 8.63
C VAL A 188 -20.04 -9.70 8.90
N GLY A 189 -19.13 -10.20 9.74
CA GLY A 189 -19.17 -11.51 10.37
C GLY A 189 -20.16 -11.44 11.53
N LEU A 190 -19.67 -11.45 12.78
CA LEU A 190 -20.42 -10.91 13.92
C LEU A 190 -19.69 -9.70 14.54
N HIS A 191 -18.40 -9.86 14.81
CA HIS A 191 -17.54 -8.84 15.41
C HIS A 191 -16.46 -8.33 14.45
N GLU A 192 -16.53 -8.75 13.20
CA GLU A 192 -15.60 -8.43 12.14
C GLU A 192 -16.31 -7.71 11.00
N ALA A 193 -15.68 -6.69 10.44
CA ALA A 193 -16.05 -6.08 9.18
C ALA A 193 -14.90 -6.31 8.19
N LEU A 194 -15.22 -6.80 6.99
CA LEU A 194 -14.24 -7.18 5.98
C LEU A 194 -14.50 -6.45 4.67
N VAL A 195 -13.42 -5.96 4.08
CA VAL A 195 -13.38 -5.50 2.69
C VAL A 195 -12.39 -6.36 1.91
N HIS A 196 -12.70 -6.56 0.64
CA HIS A 196 -11.95 -7.42 -0.26
C HIS A 196 -11.73 -6.65 -1.56
N ASN A 197 -10.46 -6.50 -1.94
CA ASN A 197 -10.06 -6.05 -3.26
C ASN A 197 -9.70 -7.29 -4.08
N GLY A 198 -10.57 -7.71 -5.00
CA GLY A 198 -10.35 -8.93 -5.76
C GLY A 198 -11.57 -9.55 -6.42
N ASP A 199 -11.35 -10.76 -6.94
CA ASP A 199 -12.36 -11.62 -7.58
C ASP A 199 -11.94 -13.09 -7.37
N PHE A 200 -12.81 -13.91 -6.80
CA PHE A 200 -12.48 -15.30 -6.49
C PHE A 200 -12.60 -16.20 -7.72
N ALA A 201 -11.59 -17.04 -7.93
CA ALA A 201 -11.63 -18.10 -8.93
C ALA A 201 -12.53 -19.27 -8.51
N ASN A 202 -12.70 -19.47 -7.20
CA ASN A 202 -13.36 -20.65 -6.61
C ASN A 202 -14.61 -20.31 -5.78
N TYR A 203 -15.29 -19.18 -6.04
CA TYR A 203 -16.47 -18.72 -5.30
C TYR A 203 -17.51 -19.83 -5.01
N HIS A 204 -17.87 -20.63 -6.03
CA HIS A 204 -18.85 -21.71 -5.87
C HIS A 204 -18.40 -22.80 -4.89
N SER A 205 -17.11 -23.14 -4.84
CA SER A 205 -16.57 -24.11 -3.88
C SER A 205 -16.76 -23.63 -2.45
N ILE A 206 -16.50 -22.35 -2.19
CA ILE A 206 -16.65 -21.73 -0.86
C ILE A 206 -18.13 -21.69 -0.46
N MET A 207 -19.03 -21.38 -1.40
CA MET A 207 -20.48 -21.43 -1.18
C MET A 207 -20.93 -22.82 -0.72
N GLU A 208 -20.51 -23.88 -1.41
CA GLU A 208 -20.86 -25.27 -1.04
C GLU A 208 -20.23 -25.65 0.31
N TYR A 209 -19.00 -25.21 0.57
CA TYR A 209 -18.32 -25.42 1.86
C TYR A 209 -19.09 -24.80 3.04
N LEU A 210 -19.60 -23.58 2.88
CA LEU A 210 -20.44 -22.89 3.86
C LEU A 210 -21.83 -23.57 3.97
N ALA A 211 -22.42 -23.99 2.86
CA ALA A 211 -23.72 -24.66 2.85
C ALA A 211 -23.70 -25.99 3.62
N GLN A 212 -22.60 -26.75 3.55
CA GLN A 212 -22.40 -27.96 4.38
C GLN A 212 -22.43 -27.66 5.90
N ARG A 213 -22.26 -26.40 6.28
CA ARG A 213 -22.29 -25.90 7.66
C ARG A 213 -23.55 -25.07 7.93
N ASN A 214 -24.55 -25.17 7.06
CA ASN A 214 -25.83 -24.48 7.15
C ASN A 214 -25.71 -22.95 7.10
N ILE A 215 -24.67 -22.43 6.42
CA ILE A 215 -24.48 -21.00 6.17
C ILE A 215 -24.72 -20.75 4.69
N HIS A 216 -25.74 -19.94 4.36
CA HIS A 216 -26.09 -19.61 2.98
C HIS A 216 -26.00 -18.11 2.71
N PRO A 217 -25.01 -17.67 1.93
CA PRO A 217 -24.83 -16.27 1.53
C PRO A 217 -26.06 -15.73 0.76
N MET A 218 -26.43 -14.48 1.03
CA MET A 218 -27.65 -13.83 0.53
C MET A 218 -27.38 -12.66 -0.42
N PHE A 219 -26.21 -12.03 -0.32
CA PHE A 219 -25.83 -10.84 -1.10
C PHE A 219 -25.01 -11.18 -2.36
N LEU A 220 -24.61 -12.45 -2.51
CA LEU A 220 -23.98 -13.01 -3.72
C LEU A 220 -22.67 -12.31 -4.09
N THR A 221 -21.80 -12.10 -3.10
CA THR A 221 -20.49 -11.49 -3.29
C THR A 221 -19.38 -12.31 -2.64
N ASP A 222 -18.19 -12.26 -3.23
CA ASP A 222 -16.99 -12.90 -2.67
C ASP A 222 -16.67 -12.38 -1.27
N THR A 223 -16.93 -11.10 -1.02
CA THR A 223 -16.66 -10.46 0.27
C THR A 223 -17.59 -10.96 1.37
N GLU A 224 -18.86 -11.24 1.04
CA GLU A 224 -19.79 -11.87 1.97
C GLU A 224 -19.31 -13.27 2.34
N VAL A 225 -18.98 -14.12 1.37
CA VAL A 225 -18.48 -15.48 1.68
C VAL A 225 -17.19 -15.45 2.48
N SER A 226 -16.32 -14.45 2.22
CA SER A 226 -15.06 -14.27 2.95
C SER A 226 -15.29 -13.98 4.43
N VAL A 227 -16.18 -13.04 4.74
CA VAL A 227 -16.44 -12.66 6.14
C VAL A 227 -17.21 -13.74 6.89
N LEU A 228 -18.09 -14.47 6.21
CA LEU A 228 -18.80 -15.62 6.78
C LEU A 228 -17.83 -16.78 7.09
N LEU A 229 -16.85 -17.02 6.22
CA LEU A 229 -15.80 -17.99 6.47
C LEU A 229 -14.90 -17.56 7.64
N PHE A 230 -14.55 -16.27 7.70
CA PHE A 230 -13.79 -15.71 8.83
C PHE A 230 -14.55 -15.90 10.15
N ASP A 231 -15.82 -15.50 10.21
CA ASP A 231 -16.67 -15.65 11.40
C ASP A 231 -16.84 -17.11 11.82
N LEU A 232 -17.12 -18.01 10.87
CA LEU A 232 -17.21 -19.45 11.13
C LEU A 232 -15.94 -19.99 11.80
N ILE A 233 -14.77 -19.67 11.25
CA ILE A 233 -13.50 -20.21 11.76
C ILE A 233 -13.12 -19.53 13.10
N SER A 234 -13.39 -18.24 13.24
CA SER A 234 -13.14 -17.42 14.43
C SER A 234 -14.07 -17.82 15.58
N ARG A 235 -15.38 -17.64 15.42
CA ARG A 235 -16.37 -17.72 16.49
C ARG A 235 -16.85 -19.14 16.76
N VAL A 236 -17.08 -19.93 15.70
CA VAL A 236 -17.64 -21.28 15.83
C VAL A 236 -16.53 -22.30 16.06
N TYR A 237 -15.46 -22.27 15.27
CA TYR A 237 -14.34 -23.22 15.41
C TYR A 237 -13.27 -22.77 16.42
N LYS A 238 -13.27 -21.49 16.82
CA LYS A 238 -12.38 -20.95 17.86
C LYS A 238 -10.90 -21.14 17.52
N TYR A 239 -10.56 -21.05 16.24
CA TYR A 239 -9.17 -21.14 15.81
C TYR A 239 -8.40 -19.92 16.33
N PRO A 240 -7.17 -20.10 16.84
CA PRO A 240 -6.23 -19.00 16.97
C PRO A 240 -6.08 -18.26 15.65
N LEU A 241 -5.87 -16.94 15.71
CA LEU A 241 -5.82 -16.10 14.52
C LEU A 241 -4.81 -16.59 13.47
N GLU A 242 -3.64 -17.08 13.89
CA GLU A 242 -2.65 -17.69 13.00
C GLU A 242 -3.26 -18.81 12.13
N TYR A 243 -4.01 -19.70 12.76
CA TYR A 243 -4.61 -20.88 12.11
C TYR A 243 -5.84 -20.53 11.29
N LEU A 244 -6.57 -19.48 11.68
CA LEU A 244 -7.60 -18.89 10.85
C LEU A 244 -6.99 -18.34 9.56
N ILE A 245 -5.91 -17.54 9.68
CA ILE A 245 -5.22 -17.00 8.51
C ILE A 245 -4.67 -18.14 7.65
N GLU A 246 -4.14 -19.21 8.24
CA GLU A 246 -3.71 -20.40 7.50
C GLU A 246 -4.85 -21.10 6.74
N ALA A 247 -6.05 -21.15 7.32
CA ALA A 247 -7.22 -21.71 6.65
C ALA A 247 -7.69 -20.85 5.47
N LEU A 248 -7.44 -19.54 5.48
CA LEU A 248 -7.80 -18.61 4.40
C LEU A 248 -6.69 -18.48 3.33
N ALA A 249 -5.46 -18.21 3.76
CA ALA A 249 -4.26 -18.08 2.93
C ALA A 249 -3.26 -19.17 3.33
N PRO A 250 -3.38 -20.38 2.77
CA PRO A 250 -2.54 -21.50 3.15
C PRO A 250 -1.08 -21.27 2.75
N THR A 251 -0.14 -21.63 3.63
CA THR A 251 1.29 -21.66 3.31
C THR A 251 1.58 -22.87 2.42
N THR A 252 2.05 -22.66 1.19
CA THR A 252 2.23 -23.72 0.18
C THR A 252 3.70 -23.98 -0.17
N GLU A 253 3.93 -25.11 -0.85
CA GLU A 253 5.21 -25.44 -1.51
C GLU A 253 6.45 -25.27 -0.61
N ARG A 254 7.46 -24.53 -1.09
CA ARG A 254 8.71 -24.28 -0.38
C ARG A 254 8.47 -23.64 0.99
N ASP A 255 7.57 -22.66 1.08
CA ASP A 255 7.28 -22.01 2.35
C ASP A 255 6.75 -22.98 3.39
N PHE A 256 5.90 -23.92 2.96
CA PHE A 256 5.43 -24.97 3.86
C PHE A 256 6.61 -25.81 4.38
N GLU A 257 7.55 -26.19 3.52
CA GLU A 257 8.71 -27.00 3.93
C GLU A 257 9.71 -26.26 4.82
N MET A 258 9.80 -24.92 4.70
CA MET A 258 10.64 -24.07 5.54
C MET A 258 10.08 -23.87 6.96
N LEU A 259 8.82 -24.22 7.21
CA LEU A 259 8.23 -24.11 8.55
C LEU A 259 8.80 -25.17 9.51
N PRO A 260 8.87 -24.86 10.83
CA PRO A 260 9.16 -25.85 11.85
C PRO A 260 8.24 -27.08 11.76
N GLU A 261 8.77 -28.27 12.06
CA GLU A 261 8.03 -29.54 11.92
C GLU A 261 6.68 -29.55 12.64
N GLU A 262 6.62 -29.00 13.86
CA GLU A 262 5.38 -28.91 14.64
C GLU A 262 4.32 -28.03 13.95
N LYS A 263 4.73 -26.91 13.33
CA LYS A 263 3.82 -26.08 12.54
C LYS A 263 3.35 -26.82 11.28
N ARG A 264 4.25 -27.50 10.56
CA ARG A 264 3.89 -28.31 9.38
C ARG A 264 2.83 -29.36 9.70
N LYS A 265 2.94 -30.06 10.83
CA LYS A 265 1.93 -31.06 11.26
C LYS A 265 0.54 -30.43 11.39
N ILE A 266 0.45 -29.30 12.09
CA ILE A 266 -0.82 -28.60 12.32
C ILE A 266 -1.37 -27.99 11.03
N TYR A 267 -0.52 -27.29 10.27
CA TYR A 267 -0.94 -26.65 9.02
C TYR A 267 -1.43 -27.66 8.00
N ARG A 268 -0.81 -28.85 7.93
CA ARG A 268 -1.29 -29.94 7.07
C ARG A 268 -2.72 -30.36 7.43
N LEU A 269 -3.05 -30.45 8.71
CA LEU A 269 -4.40 -30.78 9.17
C LEU A 269 -5.40 -29.68 8.81
N ILE A 270 -5.01 -28.41 9.01
CA ILE A 270 -5.82 -27.24 8.64
C ILE A 270 -6.08 -27.25 7.14
N GLN A 271 -5.04 -27.30 6.32
CA GLN A 271 -5.15 -27.31 4.86
C GLN A 271 -6.02 -28.47 4.38
N THR A 272 -5.80 -29.69 4.89
CA THR A 272 -6.62 -30.86 4.51
C THR A 272 -8.12 -30.66 4.84
N SER A 273 -8.43 -29.93 5.91
CA SER A 273 -9.80 -29.70 6.38
C SER A 273 -10.49 -28.51 5.69
N HIS A 274 -9.71 -27.52 5.25
CA HIS A 274 -10.22 -26.20 4.84
C HIS A 274 -9.95 -25.84 3.38
N ILE A 275 -9.11 -26.58 2.63
CA ILE A 275 -8.67 -26.19 1.28
C ILE A 275 -9.82 -25.88 0.31
N HIS A 276 -10.95 -26.60 0.41
CA HIS A 276 -12.13 -26.35 -0.42
C HIS A 276 -12.89 -25.07 -0.07
N GLY A 277 -12.70 -24.56 1.15
CA GLY A 277 -13.20 -23.26 1.61
C GLY A 277 -12.17 -22.13 1.49
N SER A 278 -10.88 -22.43 1.31
CA SER A 278 -9.83 -21.41 1.19
C SER A 278 -10.01 -20.56 -0.08
N PRO A 279 -10.03 -19.22 0.01
CA PRO A 279 -10.09 -18.34 -1.16
C PRO A 279 -8.95 -18.53 -2.15
N ASP A 280 -9.29 -18.64 -3.44
CA ASP A 280 -8.34 -18.72 -4.55
C ASP A 280 -8.62 -17.65 -5.61
N GLY A 281 -7.62 -17.33 -6.42
CA GLY A 281 -7.62 -16.20 -7.34
C GLY A 281 -7.13 -14.89 -6.71
N PRO A 282 -7.31 -13.75 -7.40
CA PRO A 282 -6.72 -12.50 -6.96
C PRO A 282 -7.52 -11.82 -5.85
N TRP A 283 -6.99 -11.76 -4.63
CA TRP A 283 -7.67 -11.11 -3.49
C TRP A 283 -6.72 -10.47 -2.47
N PHE A 284 -7.16 -9.39 -1.83
CA PHE A 284 -6.54 -8.83 -0.63
C PHE A 284 -7.64 -8.47 0.37
N PHE A 285 -7.53 -8.96 1.61
CA PHE A 285 -8.49 -8.66 2.66
C PHE A 285 -7.96 -7.59 3.61
N ILE A 286 -8.82 -6.65 3.95
CA ILE A 286 -8.64 -5.79 5.12
C ILE A 286 -9.80 -6.08 6.07
N VAL A 287 -9.48 -6.48 7.30
CA VAL A 287 -10.45 -6.90 8.31
C VAL A 287 -10.32 -6.00 9.53
N ALA A 288 -11.41 -5.32 9.91
CA ALA A 288 -11.52 -4.67 11.20
C ALA A 288 -12.25 -5.60 12.16
N ARG A 289 -11.63 -5.98 13.28
CA ARG A 289 -12.15 -6.97 14.23
C ARG A 289 -12.19 -6.39 15.64
N ASN A 290 -13.31 -6.55 16.33
CA ASN A 290 -13.42 -6.30 17.76
C ASN A 290 -13.18 -7.62 18.51
N ASP A 291 -12.01 -7.77 19.13
CA ASP A 291 -11.70 -8.91 20.00
C ASP A 291 -12.31 -8.63 21.38
N VAL A 292 -13.59 -9.01 21.53
CA VAL A 292 -14.40 -8.74 22.73
C VAL A 292 -13.80 -9.38 23.97
N GLU A 293 -13.23 -10.58 23.86
CA GLU A 293 -12.63 -11.29 25.00
C GLU A 293 -11.37 -10.56 25.53
N LYS A 294 -10.56 -10.00 24.62
CA LYS A 294 -9.32 -9.30 24.97
C LYS A 294 -9.47 -7.78 25.12
N ASN A 295 -10.69 -7.26 24.93
CA ASN A 295 -10.98 -5.83 24.89
C ASN A 295 -10.01 -5.05 23.97
N ALA A 296 -9.85 -5.54 22.74
CA ALA A 296 -8.91 -4.99 21.78
C ALA A 296 -9.54 -4.83 20.40
N TRP A 297 -9.17 -3.77 19.69
CA TRP A 297 -9.60 -3.52 18.31
C TRP A 297 -8.44 -3.79 17.36
N GLN A 298 -8.75 -4.47 16.27
CA GLN A 298 -7.76 -5.04 15.38
C GLN A 298 -8.02 -4.58 13.95
N LEU A 299 -6.97 -4.23 13.23
CA LEU A 299 -6.95 -4.02 11.78
C LEU A 299 -5.95 -5.01 11.17
N LEU A 300 -6.45 -5.91 10.33
CA LEU A 300 -5.66 -6.97 9.70
C LEU A 300 -5.61 -6.75 8.20
N GLY A 301 -4.44 -6.98 7.59
CA GLY A 301 -4.30 -7.16 6.15
C GLY A 301 -3.84 -8.57 5.85
N ILE A 302 -4.52 -9.29 4.96
CA ILE A 302 -4.19 -10.67 4.56
C ILE A 302 -4.03 -10.71 3.05
N THR A 303 -2.85 -11.10 2.59
CA THR A 303 -2.49 -11.18 1.16
C THR A 303 -2.78 -12.57 0.60
N ASP A 304 -3.30 -12.64 -0.63
CA ASP A 304 -3.43 -13.91 -1.35
C ASP A 304 -2.08 -14.59 -1.58
N THR A 305 -2.10 -15.92 -1.68
CA THR A 305 -0.91 -16.78 -1.82
C THR A 305 -0.12 -16.53 -3.12
N SER A 306 -0.72 -15.89 -4.12
CA SER A 306 -0.10 -15.61 -5.42
C SER A 306 0.25 -14.13 -5.63
N MET A 307 0.08 -13.29 -4.60
CA MET A 307 0.34 -11.84 -4.61
C MET A 307 -0.31 -11.10 -5.80
N LEU A 308 -1.53 -11.47 -6.17
CA LEU A 308 -2.18 -10.96 -7.38
C LEU A 308 -2.84 -9.59 -7.19
N ARG A 309 -2.87 -9.06 -5.96
CA ARG A 309 -3.41 -7.74 -5.65
C ARG A 309 -2.38 -6.84 -4.96
N PRO A 310 -2.37 -5.54 -5.30
CA PRO A 310 -1.47 -4.60 -4.66
C PRO A 310 -1.96 -4.29 -3.25
N GLN A 311 -0.99 -4.19 -2.35
CA GLN A 311 -1.19 -3.91 -0.94
C GLN A 311 0.08 -3.29 -0.38
N VAL A 312 -0.09 -2.35 0.54
CA VAL A 312 0.98 -1.66 1.24
C VAL A 312 0.56 -1.53 2.70
N PHE A 313 1.46 -1.94 3.58
CA PHE A 313 1.39 -1.69 5.02
C PHE A 313 2.29 -0.53 5.38
N ALA A 314 1.89 0.27 6.36
CA ALA A 314 2.70 1.36 6.87
C ALA A 314 2.54 1.53 8.38
N LEU A 315 3.64 1.95 9.02
CA LEU A 315 3.69 2.28 10.44
C LEU A 315 4.38 3.63 10.64
N GLN A 316 3.80 4.47 11.48
CA GLN A 316 4.40 5.74 11.91
C GLN A 316 4.33 5.85 13.43
N GLU A 317 5.45 6.24 14.04
CA GLU A 317 5.57 6.49 15.47
C GLU A 317 5.90 7.97 15.70
N GLY A 318 4.99 8.65 16.40
CA GLY A 318 5.13 10.04 16.81
C GLY A 318 4.33 10.28 18.10
N PRO A 319 3.76 11.49 18.28
CA PRO A 319 2.87 11.78 19.42
C PRO A 319 1.70 10.81 19.54
N VAL A 320 1.26 10.26 18.41
CA VAL A 320 0.39 9.10 18.31
C VAL A 320 1.03 8.07 17.37
N LYS A 321 0.83 6.79 17.68
CA LYS A 321 1.26 5.68 16.81
C LYS A 321 0.12 5.29 15.88
N ILE A 322 0.38 5.22 14.57
CA ILE A 322 -0.65 4.95 13.55
C ILE A 322 -0.16 3.85 12.60
N GLY A 323 -1.02 2.85 12.38
CA GLY A 323 -0.87 1.82 11.37
C GLY A 323 -1.89 2.00 10.26
N ILE A 324 -1.47 1.87 9.00
CA ILE A 324 -2.34 2.05 7.83
C ILE A 324 -2.12 0.90 6.86
N ILE A 325 -3.22 0.42 6.28
CA ILE A 325 -3.24 -0.58 5.22
C ILE A 325 -3.98 0.02 4.02
N ALA A 326 -3.37 -0.02 2.83
CA ALA A 326 -3.99 0.44 1.60
C ALA A 326 -3.55 -0.40 0.41
N SER A 327 -4.25 -0.29 -0.72
CA SER A 327 -3.79 -0.92 -1.97
C SER A 327 -2.59 -0.20 -2.58
N GLU A 328 -2.48 1.12 -2.37
CA GLU A 328 -1.45 1.94 -3.02
C GLU A 328 -0.83 2.90 -2.00
N ARG A 329 0.49 3.13 -2.08
CA ARG A 329 1.25 3.91 -1.08
C ARG A 329 0.84 5.39 -1.03
N GLN A 330 0.43 5.97 -2.15
CA GLN A 330 -0.01 7.38 -2.16
C GLN A 330 -1.29 7.61 -1.35
N ALA A 331 -2.16 6.60 -1.20
CA ALA A 331 -3.34 6.73 -0.36
C ALA A 331 -2.93 6.89 1.11
N ILE A 332 -1.90 6.15 1.55
CA ILE A 332 -1.29 6.28 2.88
C ILE A 332 -0.69 7.67 3.04
N ASN A 333 0.10 8.13 2.07
CA ASN A 333 0.74 9.46 2.13
C ASN A 333 -0.27 10.61 2.09
N ALA A 334 -1.42 10.42 1.44
CA ALA A 334 -2.51 11.39 1.46
C ALA A 334 -3.16 11.48 2.85
N VAL A 335 -3.43 10.34 3.50
CA VAL A 335 -3.97 10.30 4.87
C VAL A 335 -2.99 10.93 5.86
N LEU A 336 -1.73 10.49 5.85
CA LEU A 336 -0.70 11.04 6.74
C LEU A 336 -0.44 12.52 6.46
N GLY A 337 -0.49 12.95 5.20
CA GLY A 337 -0.39 14.35 4.82
C GLY A 337 -1.48 15.21 5.47
N ARG A 338 -2.75 14.77 5.42
CA ARG A 338 -3.85 15.48 6.09
C ARG A 338 -3.71 15.51 7.61
N LEU A 339 -3.33 14.38 8.22
CA LEU A 339 -3.09 14.32 9.66
C LEU A 339 -1.93 15.21 10.09
N GLN A 340 -0.92 15.36 9.23
CA GLN A 340 0.22 16.25 9.47
C GLN A 340 -0.18 17.72 9.32
N GLU A 341 -0.98 18.07 8.30
CA GLU A 341 -1.57 19.41 8.14
C GLU A 341 -2.38 19.81 9.40
N ASP A 342 -3.09 18.86 10.01
CA ASP A 342 -3.83 19.02 11.27
C ASP A 342 -2.95 19.00 12.53
N GLY A 343 -1.64 18.80 12.40
CA GLY A 343 -0.68 18.72 13.52
C GLY A 343 -0.82 17.46 14.39
N ARG A 344 -1.53 16.43 13.93
CA ARG A 344 -1.75 15.17 14.68
C ARG A 344 -0.57 14.22 14.58
N VAL A 345 0.16 14.28 13.48
CA VAL A 345 1.35 13.46 13.23
C VAL A 345 2.51 14.31 12.74
N PRO A 346 3.78 13.88 12.91
CA PRO A 346 4.93 14.73 12.63
C PRO A 346 5.29 14.81 11.14
N SER A 347 4.83 13.88 10.31
CA SER A 347 5.24 13.77 8.92
C SER A 347 4.14 13.24 8.02
N ARG A 348 4.16 13.68 6.75
CA ARG A 348 3.33 13.12 5.68
C ARG A 348 3.79 11.74 5.19
N PHE A 349 4.97 11.29 5.61
CA PHE A 349 5.55 10.00 5.28
C PHE A 349 5.55 9.10 6.51
N ALA A 350 5.22 7.81 6.33
CA ALA A 350 5.38 6.81 7.36
C ALA A 350 6.87 6.53 7.63
N ASP A 351 7.15 5.98 8.81
CA ASP A 351 8.52 5.59 9.18
C ASP A 351 8.93 4.29 8.48
N SER A 352 7.96 3.42 8.21
CA SER A 352 8.16 2.19 7.44
C SER A 352 7.00 1.93 6.50
N TYR A 353 7.34 1.41 5.33
CA TYR A 353 6.41 0.88 4.33
C TYR A 353 6.89 -0.51 3.93
N TRP A 354 5.96 -1.45 3.76
CA TRP A 354 6.32 -2.76 3.22
C TRP A 354 5.16 -3.39 2.45
N ASN A 355 5.51 -4.28 1.55
CA ASN A 355 4.61 -5.24 0.94
C ASN A 355 4.86 -6.61 1.60
N ALA A 356 3.99 -7.57 1.33
CA ALA A 356 3.93 -8.86 2.01
C ALA A 356 3.59 -9.96 1.00
N ARG A 357 4.18 -11.14 1.19
CA ARG A 357 3.92 -12.31 0.35
C ARG A 357 2.99 -13.28 1.05
N GLY A 358 1.80 -13.50 0.47
CA GLY A 358 0.80 -14.42 1.02
C GLY A 358 1.37 -15.80 1.29
N GLY A 359 1.07 -16.37 2.46
CA GLY A 359 1.51 -17.73 2.81
C GLY A 359 3.01 -17.88 3.01
N SER A 360 3.78 -16.80 3.17
CA SER A 360 5.23 -16.91 3.42
C SER A 360 5.55 -17.58 4.75
N HIS A 361 6.63 -18.34 4.83
CA HIS A 361 7.15 -18.90 6.09
C HIS A 361 7.80 -17.85 7.01
N THR A 362 8.05 -16.64 6.49
CA THR A 362 8.74 -15.56 7.22
C THR A 362 7.78 -14.73 8.07
N ASP A 363 6.69 -14.24 7.46
CA ASP A 363 5.67 -13.38 8.08
C ASP A 363 4.21 -13.85 7.83
N GLY A 364 4.00 -14.88 7.01
CA GLY A 364 2.67 -15.39 6.66
C GLY A 364 1.90 -14.56 5.64
N GLY A 365 2.44 -13.43 5.17
CA GLY A 365 1.76 -12.50 4.28
C GLY A 365 0.61 -11.72 4.94
N ALA A 366 0.57 -11.69 6.27
CA ALA A 366 -0.47 -11.05 7.03
C ALA A 366 0.08 -10.25 8.22
N PHE A 367 -0.45 -9.05 8.40
CA PHE A 367 -0.05 -8.15 9.47
C PHE A 367 -1.28 -7.61 10.21
N LEU A 368 -1.11 -7.44 11.52
CA LEU A 368 -2.15 -7.05 12.45
C LEU A 368 -1.71 -5.81 13.23
N PHE A 369 -2.54 -4.77 13.20
CA PHE A 369 -2.48 -3.60 14.07
C PHE A 369 -3.52 -3.75 15.18
N THR A 370 -3.07 -3.84 16.44
CA THR A 370 -3.94 -4.03 17.60
C THR A 370 -3.92 -2.80 18.49
N VAL A 371 -5.09 -2.19 18.70
CA VAL A 371 -5.32 -1.11 19.66
C VAL A 371 -5.92 -1.69 20.94
N LYS A 372 -5.27 -1.45 22.08
CA LYS A 372 -5.73 -1.92 23.39
C LYS A 372 -5.50 -0.86 24.47
N ASP A 373 -6.04 -1.09 25.66
CA ASP A 373 -5.73 -0.27 26.84
C ASP A 373 -4.26 -0.45 27.25
N GLY A 374 -3.56 0.68 27.36
CA GLY A 374 -2.18 0.78 27.85
C GLY A 374 -2.10 1.37 29.25
N GLU A 375 -0.89 1.67 29.72
CA GLU A 375 -0.69 2.36 31.01
C GLU A 375 -1.26 3.78 30.98
N VAL A 376 -1.12 4.46 29.84
CA VAL A 376 -1.63 5.81 29.60
C VAL A 376 -2.43 5.84 28.30
N GLY A 377 -3.74 5.58 28.41
CA GLY A 377 -4.66 5.65 27.27
C GLY A 377 -4.62 4.41 26.37
N LYS A 378 -4.64 4.62 25.05
CA LYS A 378 -4.65 3.53 24.08
C LYS A 378 -3.26 3.33 23.48
N GLU A 379 -2.84 2.09 23.34
CA GLU A 379 -1.57 1.69 22.72
C GLU A 379 -1.82 0.92 21.42
N LEU A 380 -0.92 1.11 20.44
CA LEU A 380 -0.96 0.38 19.16
C LEU A 380 0.24 -0.56 19.04
N GLU A 381 -0.06 -1.84 18.86
CA GLU A 381 0.92 -2.89 18.56
C GLU A 381 0.80 -3.34 17.11
N CYS A 382 1.93 -3.71 16.49
CA CYS A 382 1.97 -4.28 15.14
C CYS A 382 2.67 -5.63 15.19
N ALA A 383 2.08 -6.67 14.61
CA ALA A 383 2.67 -8.01 14.54
C ALA A 383 2.35 -8.72 13.22
N ASP A 384 3.17 -9.69 12.86
CA ASP A 384 2.93 -10.60 11.72
C ASP A 384 1.98 -11.77 12.08
N LYS A 385 1.69 -12.67 11.11
CA LYS A 385 0.84 -13.86 11.29
C LYS A 385 1.30 -14.74 12.46
N PHE A 386 2.61 -14.79 12.73
CA PHE A 386 3.23 -15.65 13.75
C PHE A 386 3.32 -14.96 15.11
N GLY A 387 2.83 -13.73 15.25
CA GLY A 387 2.87 -12.94 16.48
C GLY A 387 4.22 -12.27 16.75
N ARG A 388 5.12 -12.20 15.76
CA ARG A 388 6.37 -11.46 15.90
C ARG A 388 6.08 -9.97 15.78
N ALA A 389 6.55 -9.19 16.76
CA ALA A 389 6.33 -7.76 16.79
C ALA A 389 7.14 -7.04 15.69
N ILE A 390 6.51 -6.07 15.03
CA ILE A 390 7.15 -5.15 14.11
C ILE A 390 7.51 -3.89 14.90
N SER A 391 8.80 -3.76 15.25
CA SER A 391 9.35 -2.61 15.95
C SER A 391 10.17 -1.73 15.02
N LEU A 392 10.17 -0.43 15.30
CA LEU A 392 11.00 0.55 14.63
C LEU A 392 12.13 0.98 15.59
N PRO A 393 13.28 1.44 15.05
CA PRO A 393 14.32 2.05 15.88
C PRO A 393 13.79 3.27 16.64
N GLU A 394 14.23 3.42 17.90
CA GLU A 394 13.97 4.62 18.69
C GLU A 394 14.72 5.81 18.08
N GLN A 395 13.96 6.77 17.56
CA GLN A 395 14.45 7.98 16.92
C GLN A 395 13.47 9.14 17.17
N ASP A 396 13.98 10.35 17.22
CA ASP A 396 13.25 11.59 17.37
C ASP A 396 12.46 11.94 16.10
N TRP A 397 11.20 12.33 16.28
CA TRP A 397 10.38 12.93 15.22
C TRP A 397 10.44 14.46 15.26
N LEU A 398 9.98 15.10 14.19
CA LEU A 398 9.88 16.56 14.10
C LEU A 398 8.96 17.13 15.20
N PRO A 399 9.44 18.04 16.07
CA PRO A 399 8.60 18.65 17.11
C PRO A 399 7.72 19.76 16.54
N GLY A 400 6.48 19.40 16.15
CA GLY A 400 5.40 20.34 15.80
C GLY A 400 5.57 21.13 14.49
N PRO A 401 4.51 21.82 14.03
CA PRO A 401 4.54 22.62 12.81
C PRO A 401 5.39 23.89 13.02
N ARG A 402 6.59 23.88 12.42
CA ARG A 402 7.51 25.00 12.23
C ARG A 402 7.61 25.98 13.40
N THR A 403 8.41 25.63 14.41
CA THR A 403 9.09 26.67 15.20
C THR A 403 9.83 27.55 14.20
N ALA A 404 9.50 28.84 14.12
CA ALA A 404 10.23 29.79 13.29
C ALA A 404 11.71 29.71 13.64
N ILE A 405 12.50 29.07 12.77
CA ILE A 405 13.90 28.80 13.01
C ILE A 405 14.61 30.14 12.89
N ALA A 406 14.99 30.69 14.04
CA ALA A 406 15.80 31.89 14.11
C ALA A 406 17.16 31.57 13.48
N LEU A 407 17.41 32.13 12.29
CA LEU A 407 18.66 31.99 11.55
C LEU A 407 19.86 32.35 12.44
N ASN A 408 20.70 31.37 12.76
CA ASN A 408 22.04 31.65 13.24
C ASN A 408 22.95 31.95 12.04
N VAL A 409 23.70 33.06 12.14
CA VAL A 409 24.53 33.63 11.06
C VAL A 409 25.66 32.70 10.60
N SER A 410 25.99 31.64 11.35
CA SER A 410 27.04 30.66 11.02
C SER A 410 26.70 29.78 9.81
N VAL A 411 25.43 29.36 9.67
CA VAL A 411 24.73 28.88 8.47
C VAL A 411 25.22 29.47 7.14
N ALA A 412 24.89 30.76 7.04
CA ALA A 412 25.06 31.63 5.90
C ALA A 412 26.53 31.91 5.55
N LEU A 413 27.48 31.65 6.46
CA LEU A 413 28.92 31.88 6.27
C LEU A 413 29.66 30.67 5.69
N GLN A 414 29.09 29.46 5.74
CA GLN A 414 29.76 28.22 5.33
C GLN A 414 29.30 27.66 3.98
N LEU A 415 28.11 28.05 3.50
CA LEU A 415 27.70 27.75 2.13
C LEU A 415 28.63 28.48 1.16
N PRO A 416 29.20 27.79 0.15
CA PRO A 416 30.34 28.30 -0.62
C PRO A 416 29.92 29.52 -1.44
N ARG A 417 30.00 30.70 -0.83
CA ARG A 417 29.66 31.97 -1.51
C ARG A 417 30.66 32.27 -2.63
N LYS A 418 31.88 31.68 -2.59
CA LYS A 418 32.95 31.74 -3.63
C LYS A 418 34.00 30.60 -3.53
N GLY A 419 33.59 29.36 -3.24
CA GLY A 419 34.50 28.19 -3.19
C GLY A 419 34.36 27.25 -4.40
N PRO A 420 35.31 26.34 -4.66
CA PRO A 420 35.26 25.41 -5.81
C PRO A 420 34.03 24.48 -5.81
N HIS A 421 33.30 24.37 -4.69
CA HIS A 421 32.07 23.58 -4.54
C HIS A 421 30.75 24.38 -4.71
N ALA A 422 30.81 25.67 -5.07
CA ALA A 422 29.65 26.57 -5.20
C ALA A 422 28.65 26.19 -6.30
N GLN A 423 28.94 25.16 -7.09
CA GLN A 423 28.14 24.68 -8.22
C GLN A 423 28.11 23.15 -8.31
N ASP A 424 28.53 22.44 -7.25
CA ASP A 424 28.61 20.98 -7.21
C ASP A 424 27.61 20.43 -6.16
N PRO A 425 26.40 20.04 -6.59
CA PRO A 425 25.38 19.51 -5.68
C PRO A 425 25.84 18.27 -4.91
N LEU A 426 26.63 17.40 -5.54
CA LEU A 426 27.12 16.18 -4.92
C LEU A 426 28.19 16.50 -3.86
N GLY A 427 29.14 17.37 -4.18
CA GLY A 427 30.12 17.86 -3.19
C GLY A 427 29.45 18.56 -2.00
N PHE A 428 28.36 19.31 -2.24
CA PHE A 428 27.55 19.88 -1.16
C PHE A 428 26.87 18.80 -0.30
N TYR A 429 26.24 17.81 -0.94
CA TYR A 429 25.62 16.69 -0.24
C TYR A 429 26.63 15.95 0.66
N GLU A 430 27.82 15.64 0.13
CA GLU A 430 28.90 14.97 0.87
C GLU A 430 29.41 15.81 2.05
N TYR A 431 29.44 17.13 1.90
CA TYR A 431 29.82 18.04 2.99
C TYR A 431 28.76 18.14 4.10
N VAL A 432 27.48 18.14 3.73
CA VAL A 432 26.38 18.40 4.67
C VAL A 432 25.90 17.14 5.39
N ARG A 433 25.90 15.96 4.75
CA ARG A 433 25.39 14.72 5.35
C ARG A 433 26.00 14.38 6.72
N PRO A 434 27.31 14.55 6.99
CA PRO A 434 27.88 14.24 8.31
C PRO A 434 27.45 15.27 9.36
N ALA A 435 27.29 16.55 8.98
CA ALA A 435 26.79 17.58 9.89
C ALA A 435 25.31 17.35 10.26
N LEU A 436 24.50 16.86 9.31
CA LEU A 436 23.11 16.53 9.56
C LEU A 436 22.93 15.35 10.53
N ARG A 437 23.89 14.42 10.61
CA ARG A 437 23.86 13.31 11.58
C ARG A 437 23.80 13.84 13.01
N ASP A 438 24.79 14.66 13.38
CA ASP A 438 25.02 15.09 14.75
C ASP A 438 24.11 16.26 15.19
N ALA A 439 23.58 17.02 14.23
CA ALA A 439 22.76 18.18 14.52
C ALA A 439 21.27 17.84 14.74
N GLY A 440 20.57 18.71 15.45
CA GLY A 440 19.11 18.63 15.64
C GLY A 440 18.32 19.12 14.41
N PHE A 441 16.99 18.98 14.45
CA PHE A 441 16.09 19.44 13.38
C PHE A 441 16.22 20.94 13.05
N GLN A 442 16.65 21.76 14.01
CA GLN A 442 16.90 23.19 13.78
C GLN A 442 17.95 23.42 12.68
N TYR A 443 19.09 22.73 12.74
CA TYR A 443 20.16 22.88 11.77
C TYR A 443 19.74 22.41 10.38
N ALA A 444 18.97 21.31 10.30
CA ALA A 444 18.38 20.86 9.05
C ALA A 444 17.50 21.97 8.45
N GLY A 445 16.62 22.58 9.24
CA GLY A 445 15.81 23.70 8.76
C GLY A 445 16.61 24.95 8.36
N GLU A 446 17.71 25.29 9.06
CA GLU A 446 18.61 26.38 8.66
C GLU A 446 19.23 26.16 7.28
N ILE A 447 19.65 24.93 6.97
CA ILE A 447 20.14 24.56 5.64
C ILE A 447 19.03 24.74 4.59
N LEU A 448 17.81 24.31 4.90
CA LEU A 448 16.68 24.44 3.97
C LEU A 448 16.32 25.90 3.71
N GLU A 449 16.32 26.76 4.72
CA GLU A 449 16.08 28.20 4.53
C GLU A 449 17.15 28.86 3.65
N GLU A 450 18.43 28.52 3.81
CA GLU A 450 19.46 29.08 2.93
C GLU A 450 19.38 28.52 1.51
N LEU A 451 19.05 27.23 1.31
CA LEU A 451 18.82 26.66 -0.03
C LEU A 451 17.62 27.32 -0.72
N LYS A 452 16.52 27.57 0.01
CA LYS A 452 15.38 28.36 -0.48
C LYS A 452 15.79 29.79 -0.84
N SER A 453 16.57 30.45 0.01
CA SER A 453 17.11 31.79 -0.25
C SER A 453 17.99 31.82 -1.50
N LEU A 454 18.85 30.81 -1.68
CA LEU A 454 19.71 30.66 -2.87
C LEU A 454 18.89 30.47 -4.14
N ALA A 455 17.79 29.71 -4.08
CA ALA A 455 16.91 29.47 -5.22
C ALA A 455 16.24 30.74 -5.80
N LEU A 456 16.18 31.81 -5.00
CA LEU A 456 15.66 33.12 -5.41
C LEU A 456 16.71 34.04 -6.06
N ARG A 457 18.02 33.73 -5.94
CA ARG A 457 19.11 34.64 -6.36
C ARG A 457 19.46 34.58 -7.85
N GLY A 458 19.06 33.52 -8.56
CA GLY A 458 19.34 33.36 -9.99
C GLY A 458 19.22 31.93 -10.49
N GLN A 459 19.29 31.73 -11.81
CA GLN A 459 19.07 30.45 -12.48
C GLN A 459 20.03 29.34 -12.01
N GLU A 460 21.34 29.63 -11.99
CA GLU A 460 22.36 28.65 -11.57
C GLU A 460 22.24 28.28 -10.09
N SER A 461 22.02 29.27 -9.22
CA SER A 461 21.83 29.03 -7.77
C SER A 461 20.55 28.24 -7.49
N ARG A 462 19.50 28.44 -8.27
CA ARG A 462 18.26 27.66 -8.22
C ARG A 462 18.45 26.22 -8.66
N ARG A 463 19.13 26.00 -9.79
CA ARG A 463 19.47 24.66 -10.25
C ARG A 463 20.26 23.90 -9.19
N PHE A 464 21.29 24.54 -8.63
CA PHE A 464 22.07 23.98 -7.53
C PHE A 464 21.18 23.63 -6.33
N ALA A 465 20.33 24.57 -5.86
CA ALA A 465 19.46 24.33 -4.71
C ALA A 465 18.49 23.15 -4.93
N ILE A 466 17.85 23.08 -6.10
CA ILE A 466 16.93 21.96 -6.45
C ILE A 466 17.70 20.64 -6.45
N GLN A 467 18.86 20.58 -7.10
CA GLN A 467 19.66 19.36 -7.20
C GLN A 467 20.21 18.90 -5.84
N SER A 468 20.69 19.84 -5.02
CA SER A 468 21.17 19.55 -3.65
C SER A 468 20.06 19.04 -2.74
N LEU A 469 18.87 19.65 -2.80
CA LEU A 469 17.71 19.17 -2.06
C LEU A 469 17.22 17.81 -2.56
N SER A 470 17.25 17.58 -3.88
CA SER A 470 16.89 16.28 -4.45
C SER A 470 17.83 15.19 -3.95
N LEU A 471 19.14 15.43 -3.91
CA LEU A 471 20.10 14.47 -3.33
C LEU A 471 19.80 14.15 -1.86
N LEU A 472 19.46 15.16 -1.04
CA LEU A 472 19.05 14.94 0.36
C LEU A 472 17.73 14.19 0.48
N PHE A 473 16.81 14.37 -0.46
CA PHE A 473 15.53 13.68 -0.50
C PHE A 473 15.67 12.22 -0.97
N ASP A 474 16.48 12.00 -1.99
CA ASP A 474 16.60 10.75 -2.73
C ASP A 474 17.59 9.76 -2.12
N ARG A 475 18.75 10.24 -1.64
CA ARG A 475 19.81 9.36 -1.15
C ARG A 475 19.58 8.93 0.30
N VAL A 476 20.09 7.75 0.60
CA VAL A 476 20.13 7.18 1.95
C VAL A 476 21.43 7.62 2.62
N TYR A 477 21.34 8.12 3.85
CA TYR A 477 22.47 8.58 4.65
C TYR A 477 22.11 8.58 6.14
N ASP A 478 23.13 8.66 7.00
CA ASP A 478 22.99 8.65 8.45
C ASP A 478 22.16 9.84 8.96
N THR A 479 20.97 9.58 9.48
CA THR A 479 20.09 10.61 10.04
C THR A 479 20.35 10.87 11.53
N GLY A 480 21.29 10.13 12.14
CA GLY A 480 21.53 10.13 13.58
C GLY A 480 20.27 9.76 14.34
N TYR A 481 19.94 10.56 15.36
CA TYR A 481 18.73 10.35 16.17
C TYR A 481 17.43 10.75 15.47
N LYS A 482 17.47 11.35 14.27
CA LYS A 482 16.26 11.88 13.62
C LYS A 482 15.60 10.82 12.74
N LYS A 483 14.28 10.67 12.83
CA LYS A 483 13.51 9.84 11.89
C LYS A 483 13.64 10.37 10.46
N ARG A 484 13.95 9.47 9.52
CA ARG A 484 14.05 9.81 8.09
C ARG A 484 12.74 10.38 7.55
N SER A 485 11.58 9.85 7.96
CA SER A 485 10.26 10.36 7.58
C SER A 485 10.08 11.85 7.87
N SER A 486 10.63 12.34 8.98
CA SER A 486 10.58 13.75 9.39
C SER A 486 11.47 14.62 8.49
N LEU A 487 12.68 14.16 8.16
CA LEU A 487 13.56 14.86 7.22
C LEU A 487 12.97 14.88 5.80
N LEU A 488 12.43 13.76 5.32
CA LEU A 488 11.75 13.68 4.02
C LEU A 488 10.59 14.67 3.94
N HIS A 489 9.82 14.84 5.01
CA HIS A 489 8.76 15.85 5.08
C HIS A 489 9.31 17.27 4.93
N LEU A 490 10.36 17.64 5.67
CA LEU A 490 11.00 18.96 5.55
C LEU A 490 11.55 19.22 4.14
N TYR A 491 12.21 18.24 3.54
CA TYR A 491 12.78 18.36 2.18
C TYR A 491 11.68 18.47 1.13
N HIS A 492 10.62 17.69 1.27
CA HIS A 492 9.47 17.75 0.41
C HIS A 492 8.80 19.13 0.45
N GLU A 493 8.59 19.70 1.63
CA GLU A 493 8.07 21.06 1.78
C GLU A 493 8.99 22.10 1.13
N ALA A 494 10.30 22.02 1.38
CA ALA A 494 11.27 22.96 0.82
C ALA A 494 11.32 22.90 -0.71
N LEU A 495 11.29 21.71 -1.31
CA LEU A 495 11.21 21.53 -2.76
C LEU A 495 9.93 22.13 -3.33
N ASN A 496 8.77 21.85 -2.73
CA ASN A 496 7.49 22.42 -3.18
C ASN A 496 7.45 23.95 -3.06
N GLU A 497 8.01 24.53 -2.00
CA GLU A 497 8.13 25.98 -1.85
C GLU A 497 8.99 26.59 -2.97
N ILE A 498 10.14 25.98 -3.29
CA ILE A 498 10.99 26.43 -4.39
C ILE A 498 10.23 26.34 -5.71
N PHE A 499 9.61 25.21 -6.02
CA PHE A 499 8.88 25.02 -7.28
C PHE A 499 7.70 25.99 -7.40
N SER A 500 6.90 26.16 -6.35
CA SER A 500 5.75 27.07 -6.36
C SER A 500 6.15 28.56 -6.43
N SER A 501 7.35 28.92 -5.98
CA SER A 501 7.88 30.28 -6.09
C SER A 501 8.26 30.68 -7.53
N LEU A 502 8.35 29.71 -8.46
CA LEU A 502 8.75 30.00 -9.84
C LEU A 502 7.68 30.81 -10.58
N PRO A 503 8.11 31.77 -11.42
CA PRO A 503 7.17 32.62 -12.14
C PRO A 503 6.39 31.81 -13.19
N LEU A 504 5.13 32.17 -13.37
CA LEU A 504 4.27 31.69 -14.45
C LEU A 504 4.62 32.44 -15.76
N SER A 505 5.87 32.32 -16.23
CA SER A 505 6.40 33.08 -17.37
C SER A 505 7.34 32.24 -18.23
N ASN A 506 7.44 32.57 -19.53
CA ASN A 506 8.19 31.80 -20.54
C ASN A 506 9.62 32.33 -20.82
N TYR A 507 10.09 33.34 -20.08
CA TYR A 507 11.33 34.06 -20.39
C TYR A 507 12.53 33.68 -19.51
N ASP A 508 12.35 32.74 -18.58
CA ASP A 508 13.39 32.29 -17.64
C ASP A 508 13.78 30.84 -17.95
N LEU A 509 14.95 30.37 -17.47
CA LEU A 509 15.40 28.97 -17.62
C LEU A 509 14.35 27.98 -17.10
N TYR A 510 13.56 28.40 -16.10
CA TYR A 510 12.43 27.66 -15.56
C TYR A 510 11.13 28.35 -15.93
N THR A 511 10.23 27.63 -16.59
CA THR A 511 8.87 28.09 -16.89
C THR A 511 7.90 27.25 -16.08
N ARG A 512 7.13 27.88 -15.19
CA ARG A 512 6.11 27.15 -14.43
C ARG A 512 4.74 27.26 -15.09
N LEU A 513 4.02 26.14 -15.19
CA LEU A 513 2.61 26.09 -15.57
C LEU A 513 1.83 25.25 -14.55
N ASP A 514 0.60 25.68 -14.28
CA ASP A 514 -0.37 24.96 -13.45
C ASP A 514 -1.62 24.65 -14.28
N TRP A 515 -2.62 24.03 -13.66
CA TRP A 515 -3.89 23.71 -14.33
C TRP A 515 -4.56 24.93 -14.96
N LYS A 516 -4.59 26.08 -14.27
CA LYS A 516 -5.27 27.29 -14.75
C LYS A 516 -4.53 27.94 -15.91
N ASN A 517 -3.21 27.84 -15.94
CA ASN A 517 -2.34 28.47 -16.93
C ASN A 517 -1.90 27.51 -18.05
N ARG A 518 -2.34 26.23 -18.02
CA ARG A 518 -1.94 25.19 -18.99
C ARG A 518 -2.09 25.58 -20.46
N SER A 519 -3.08 26.41 -20.79
CA SER A 519 -3.31 26.90 -22.17
C SER A 519 -2.24 27.87 -22.67
N ARG A 520 -1.32 28.32 -21.79
CA ARG A 520 -0.17 29.18 -22.13
C ARG A 520 1.07 28.39 -22.53
N LEU A 521 0.96 27.06 -22.61
CA LEU A 521 2.02 26.21 -23.14
C LEU A 521 2.38 26.65 -24.56
N VAL A 522 3.64 27.01 -24.76
CA VAL A 522 4.23 27.40 -26.03
C VAL A 522 5.57 26.70 -26.20
N HIS A 523 6.16 26.78 -27.39
CA HIS A 523 7.50 26.28 -27.66
C HIS A 523 8.54 26.90 -26.70
N PRO A 524 9.51 26.12 -26.18
CA PRO A 524 10.56 26.66 -25.32
C PRO A 524 11.43 27.68 -26.07
N GLY A 525 11.92 28.69 -25.36
CA GLY A 525 12.84 29.69 -25.91
C GLY A 525 14.28 29.19 -26.05
N LEU A 526 14.66 28.18 -25.25
CA LEU A 526 15.99 27.55 -25.21
C LEU A 526 15.83 26.04 -25.04
N ASP A 527 16.70 25.24 -25.66
CA ASP A 527 16.67 23.78 -25.51
C ASP A 527 16.92 23.32 -24.06
N SER A 528 17.68 24.12 -23.29
CA SER A 528 17.98 23.86 -21.88
C SER A 528 16.86 24.29 -20.93
N GLN A 529 15.79 24.90 -21.43
CA GLN A 529 14.69 25.38 -20.61
C GLN A 529 13.94 24.20 -19.96
N VAL A 530 13.54 24.39 -18.70
CA VAL A 530 12.81 23.40 -17.90
C VAL A 530 11.37 23.85 -17.73
N LEU A 531 10.42 23.02 -18.19
CA LEU A 531 9.01 23.19 -17.90
C LEU A 531 8.71 22.58 -16.53
N VAL A 532 8.31 23.41 -15.58
CA VAL A 532 7.88 22.99 -14.24
C VAL A 532 6.36 22.95 -14.20
N VAL A 533 5.80 21.76 -14.00
CA VAL A 533 4.35 21.52 -14.00
C VAL A 533 3.89 21.32 -12.57
N ASP A 534 3.04 22.23 -12.08
CA ASP A 534 2.29 22.01 -10.85
C ASP A 534 1.12 21.07 -11.14
N ALA A 535 1.27 19.80 -10.76
CA ALA A 535 0.28 18.77 -11.06
C ALA A 535 -0.92 18.78 -10.11
N LEU A 536 -0.94 19.64 -9.07
CA LEU A 536 -1.90 19.56 -7.98
C LEU A 536 -3.38 19.53 -8.42
N GLU A 537 -3.73 20.39 -9.38
CA GLU A 537 -5.11 20.54 -9.90
C GLU A 537 -5.35 19.71 -11.18
N PHE A 538 -4.35 18.97 -11.67
CA PHE A 538 -4.53 18.11 -12.85
C PHE A 538 -5.33 16.84 -12.47
N PRO A 539 -6.17 16.32 -13.39
CA PRO A 539 -6.79 15.02 -13.21
C PRO A 539 -5.76 13.89 -13.18
N VAL A 540 -5.98 12.89 -12.32
CA VAL A 540 -5.10 11.74 -12.12
C VAL A 540 -4.97 10.83 -13.36
N ASP A 541 -6.07 10.55 -14.06
CA ASP A 541 -6.15 9.54 -15.14
C ASP A 541 -7.10 9.89 -16.31
N ARG A 542 -7.67 11.10 -16.32
CA ARG A 542 -8.66 11.52 -17.35
C ARG A 542 -8.00 12.07 -18.62
N GLY A 543 -8.82 12.35 -19.66
CA GLY A 543 -8.34 12.83 -20.97
C GLY A 543 -7.52 14.13 -20.96
N GLU A 544 -7.63 14.95 -19.92
CA GLU A 544 -6.83 16.17 -19.69
C GLU A 544 -5.79 16.00 -18.56
N SER A 545 -5.33 14.77 -18.28
CA SER A 545 -4.40 14.49 -17.19
C SER A 545 -3.03 15.14 -17.37
N ALA A 546 -2.25 15.18 -16.28
CA ALA A 546 -0.85 15.61 -16.30
C ALA A 546 -0.02 14.82 -17.34
N ALA A 547 -0.25 13.51 -17.49
CA ALA A 547 0.41 12.71 -18.52
C ALA A 547 0.14 13.20 -19.95
N ARG A 548 -1.13 13.54 -20.27
CA ARG A 548 -1.48 14.10 -21.58
C ARG A 548 -0.89 15.48 -21.78
N PHE A 549 -0.78 16.28 -20.72
CA PHE A 549 -0.12 17.57 -20.77
C PHE A 549 1.38 17.45 -21.08
N VAL A 550 2.07 16.46 -20.49
CA VAL A 550 3.49 16.17 -20.78
C VAL A 550 3.68 15.80 -22.25
N VAL A 551 2.79 14.99 -22.83
CA VAL A 551 2.83 14.68 -24.27
C VAL A 551 2.70 15.95 -25.11
N GLY A 552 1.71 16.80 -24.80
CA GLY A 552 1.55 18.09 -25.49
C GLY A 552 2.75 19.01 -25.34
N ALA A 553 3.41 19.03 -24.17
CA ALA A 553 4.64 19.79 -23.96
C ALA A 553 5.79 19.27 -24.83
N TYR A 554 5.97 17.95 -24.90
CA TYR A 554 6.98 17.37 -25.79
C TYR A 554 6.71 17.70 -27.27
N ASP A 555 5.45 17.62 -27.71
CA ASP A 555 5.05 18.00 -29.07
C ASP A 555 5.34 19.48 -29.39
N GLN A 556 5.33 20.35 -28.37
CA GLN A 556 5.74 21.75 -28.46
C GLN A 556 7.25 21.96 -28.41
N GLY A 557 8.07 20.89 -28.31
CA GLY A 557 9.53 20.95 -28.35
C GLY A 557 10.21 20.93 -26.98
N TRP A 558 9.47 20.83 -25.87
CA TRP A 558 10.08 20.76 -24.53
C TRP A 558 10.91 19.48 -24.35
N LYS A 559 12.14 19.64 -23.83
CA LYS A 559 13.09 18.54 -23.59
C LYS A 559 13.40 18.27 -22.12
N ASN A 560 13.11 19.21 -21.22
CA ASN A 560 13.27 19.03 -19.78
C ASN A 560 11.96 19.38 -19.10
N ILE A 561 11.33 18.41 -18.44
CA ILE A 561 10.02 18.57 -17.82
C ILE A 561 10.12 18.07 -16.38
N LEU A 562 9.73 18.91 -15.43
CA LEU A 562 9.67 18.57 -14.01
C LEU A 562 8.22 18.66 -13.56
N LEU A 563 7.69 17.61 -12.96
CA LEU A 563 6.37 17.61 -12.34
C LEU A 563 6.53 17.59 -10.82
N TYR A 564 5.76 18.42 -10.12
CA TYR A 564 5.67 18.41 -8.66
C TYR A 564 4.21 18.40 -8.20
N ASN A 565 3.99 18.19 -6.89
CA ASN A 565 2.64 17.95 -6.33
C ASN A 565 1.91 16.76 -6.96
N LEU A 566 2.64 15.72 -7.37
CA LEU A 566 2.02 14.49 -7.82
C LEU A 566 1.29 13.80 -6.65
N ARG A 567 0.05 13.36 -6.89
CA ARG A 567 -0.85 12.74 -5.89
C ARG A 567 -1.51 11.47 -6.44
N GLY A 568 -0.70 10.57 -6.97
CA GLY A 568 -1.13 9.33 -7.63
C GLY A 568 -1.39 9.46 -9.13
N HIS A 569 -0.91 10.53 -9.78
CA HIS A 569 -1.06 10.72 -11.23
C HIS A 569 -0.50 9.53 -12.01
N ARG A 570 -1.31 8.98 -12.90
CA ARG A 570 -1.01 7.75 -13.65
C ARG A 570 -0.46 8.08 -15.04
N PHE A 571 0.18 7.10 -15.67
CA PHE A 571 0.58 7.13 -17.08
C PHE A 571 1.60 8.21 -17.48
N ILE A 572 2.34 8.79 -16.53
CA ILE A 572 3.37 9.79 -16.87
C ILE A 572 4.43 9.14 -17.77
N GLY A 573 4.69 9.75 -18.93
CA GLY A 573 5.56 9.19 -19.97
C GLY A 573 4.84 8.34 -21.03
N SER A 574 3.60 7.91 -20.79
CA SER A 574 2.84 7.16 -21.79
C SER A 574 2.31 8.06 -22.90
N GLY A 575 2.33 7.53 -24.13
CA GLY A 575 1.78 8.21 -25.30
C GLY A 575 2.69 9.27 -25.94
N LEU A 576 3.96 9.37 -25.52
CA LEU A 576 4.97 10.24 -26.15
C LEU A 576 5.36 9.80 -27.58
N GLY A 577 5.06 8.56 -27.95
CA GLY A 577 5.45 8.00 -29.24
C GLY A 577 6.91 7.54 -29.29
N PRO A 578 7.39 7.13 -30.48
CA PRO A 578 8.75 6.62 -30.64
C PRO A 578 9.80 7.75 -30.73
N GLY A 579 11.05 7.44 -30.36
CA GLY A 579 12.20 8.29 -30.66
C GLY A 579 12.34 9.52 -29.75
N THR A 580 11.98 9.40 -28.48
CA THR A 580 11.96 10.51 -27.52
C THR A 580 13.33 10.80 -26.89
N ASN A 581 14.41 10.57 -27.63
CA ASN A 581 15.78 10.78 -27.16
C ASN A 581 16.01 12.25 -26.76
N GLY A 582 16.73 12.44 -25.66
CA GLY A 582 17.02 13.77 -25.11
C GLY A 582 15.86 14.42 -24.36
N LEU A 583 14.69 13.77 -24.25
CA LEU A 583 13.64 14.18 -23.30
C LEU A 583 13.97 13.65 -21.91
N ARG A 584 13.93 14.54 -20.91
CA ARG A 584 14.09 14.25 -19.49
C ARG A 584 12.83 14.64 -18.73
N ILE A 585 12.36 13.72 -17.88
CA ILE A 585 11.18 13.91 -17.05
C ILE A 585 11.52 13.61 -15.58
N ASP A 586 11.40 14.60 -14.70
CA ASP A 586 11.57 14.44 -13.25
C ASP A 586 10.21 14.50 -12.55
N CYS A 587 9.91 13.51 -11.70
CA CYS A 587 8.63 13.37 -11.03
C CYS A 587 8.79 13.47 -9.51
N TYR A 588 8.29 14.57 -8.93
CA TYR A 588 8.27 14.82 -7.48
C TYR A 588 6.85 14.67 -6.89
N GLY A 589 6.78 13.97 -5.77
CA GLY A 589 5.53 13.65 -5.08
C GLY A 589 5.14 12.19 -5.28
N ASP A 590 3.86 11.88 -5.09
CA ASP A 590 3.38 10.51 -5.15
C ASP A 590 3.03 10.15 -6.61
N VAL A 591 3.87 9.32 -7.24
CA VAL A 591 3.67 8.85 -8.63
C VAL A 591 2.75 7.63 -8.64
N GLY A 592 1.74 7.62 -9.51
CA GLY A 592 0.77 6.53 -9.66
C GLY A 592 1.18 5.45 -10.67
N ASP A 593 0.23 4.55 -10.96
CA ASP A 593 0.42 3.42 -11.86
C ASP A 593 0.88 3.82 -13.27
N TYR A 594 1.54 2.87 -13.96
CA TYR A 594 1.92 2.97 -15.37
C TYR A 594 2.92 4.09 -15.72
N VAL A 595 3.60 4.69 -14.75
CA VAL A 595 4.70 5.62 -15.05
C VAL A 595 5.76 4.94 -15.93
N ALA A 596 6.28 5.68 -16.91
CA ALA A 596 7.20 5.20 -17.94
C ALA A 596 6.68 4.04 -18.80
N SER A 597 5.37 3.75 -18.80
CA SER A 597 4.83 2.70 -19.67
C SER A 597 4.91 3.12 -21.14
N GLY A 598 5.51 2.25 -21.95
CA GLY A 598 5.62 2.40 -23.40
C GLY A 598 6.63 3.43 -23.89
N ILE A 599 7.54 3.92 -23.02
CA ILE A 599 8.56 4.88 -23.44
C ILE A 599 9.56 4.27 -24.45
N ASP A 600 10.04 5.11 -25.36
CA ASP A 600 10.98 4.76 -26.43
C ASP A 600 11.99 5.90 -26.63
N GLY A 601 12.89 6.06 -25.65
CA GLY A 601 14.09 6.90 -25.71
C GLY A 601 14.26 7.93 -24.60
N CYS A 602 13.20 8.33 -23.89
CA CYS A 602 13.33 9.37 -22.85
C CYS A 602 13.99 8.83 -21.57
N GLU A 603 14.52 9.76 -20.77
CA GLU A 603 14.98 9.50 -19.41
C GLU A 603 13.90 9.99 -18.43
N LEU A 604 13.48 9.13 -17.49
CA LEU A 604 12.49 9.48 -16.48
C LEU A 604 12.99 9.14 -15.08
N THR A 605 12.90 10.08 -14.15
CA THR A 605 13.28 9.92 -12.74
C THR A 605 12.07 10.07 -11.84
N VAL A 606 11.86 9.10 -10.95
CA VAL A 606 10.87 9.16 -9.87
C VAL A 606 11.59 9.42 -8.56
N HIS A 607 11.37 10.61 -7.99
CA HIS A 607 11.88 11.01 -6.68
C HIS A 607 10.98 10.41 -5.58
N GLY A 608 11.25 9.16 -5.23
CA GLY A 608 10.48 8.35 -4.28
C GLY A 608 10.11 6.99 -4.84
N ALA A 609 9.07 6.39 -4.28
CA ALA A 609 8.53 5.11 -4.74
C ALA A 609 7.53 5.29 -5.89
N ALA A 610 7.38 4.25 -6.71
CA ALA A 610 6.39 4.18 -7.78
C ALA A 610 5.39 3.03 -7.53
N GLN A 611 4.14 3.17 -8.00
CA GLN A 611 3.11 2.13 -7.82
C GLN A 611 3.25 0.98 -8.83
N ASP A 612 2.14 0.41 -9.27
CA ASP A 612 2.10 -0.80 -10.08
C ASP A 612 2.31 -0.51 -11.58
N GLN A 613 2.71 -1.55 -12.32
CA GLN A 613 2.85 -1.55 -13.79
C GLN A 613 3.80 -0.48 -14.34
N VAL A 614 4.72 -0.01 -13.49
CA VAL A 614 5.83 0.88 -13.86
C VAL A 614 6.62 0.28 -15.01
N ALA A 615 6.95 1.08 -16.02
CA ALA A 615 7.71 0.66 -17.20
C ALA A 615 7.11 -0.53 -17.97
N GLN A 616 5.80 -0.75 -17.88
CA GLN A 616 5.13 -1.73 -18.72
C GLN A 616 5.41 -1.44 -20.20
N ILE A 617 5.74 -2.49 -20.96
CA ILE A 617 6.08 -2.45 -22.39
C ILE A 617 7.17 -1.43 -22.77
N LEU A 618 8.02 -1.03 -21.81
CA LEU A 618 9.14 -0.10 -22.05
C LEU A 618 10.03 -0.65 -23.15
N LYS A 619 10.29 0.16 -24.19
CA LYS A 619 11.05 -0.27 -25.36
C LYS A 619 12.52 0.10 -25.29
N TYR A 620 12.80 1.36 -24.94
CA TYR A 620 14.14 1.93 -24.88
C TYR A 620 14.10 3.24 -24.07
N GLY A 621 15.24 3.69 -23.55
CA GLY A 621 15.35 4.84 -22.63
C GLY A 621 15.87 4.43 -21.25
N LYS A 622 15.81 5.36 -20.29
CA LYS A 622 16.27 5.17 -18.91
C LYS A 622 15.16 5.48 -17.91
N LEU A 623 14.99 4.63 -16.90
CA LEU A 623 14.11 4.89 -15.75
C LEU A 623 14.90 4.75 -14.44
N VAL A 624 14.79 5.74 -13.56
CA VAL A 624 15.37 5.73 -12.22
C VAL A 624 14.27 5.90 -11.19
N VAL A 625 14.22 5.01 -10.18
CA VAL A 625 13.25 5.08 -9.07
C VAL A 625 13.99 5.09 -7.73
N HIS A 626 13.87 6.18 -6.98
CA HIS A 626 14.52 6.39 -5.68
C HIS A 626 13.77 5.74 -4.49
N GLY A 627 13.00 4.69 -4.75
CA GLY A 627 12.20 3.98 -3.76
C GLY A 627 11.78 2.61 -4.28
N ASP A 628 10.71 2.07 -3.71
CA ASP A 628 10.14 0.77 -4.11
C ASP A 628 9.32 0.88 -5.40
N VAL A 629 9.13 -0.24 -6.09
CA VAL A 629 8.22 -0.39 -7.23
C VAL A 629 7.15 -1.46 -6.94
N GLY A 630 5.92 -1.20 -7.39
CA GLY A 630 4.77 -2.08 -7.18
C GLY A 630 4.74 -3.33 -8.07
N GLN A 631 3.55 -3.93 -8.14
CA GLN A 631 3.25 -5.16 -8.86
C GLN A 631 3.48 -5.03 -10.36
N ALA A 632 3.89 -6.12 -11.02
CA ALA A 632 4.05 -6.20 -12.47
C ALA A 632 4.96 -5.11 -13.09
N PHE A 633 5.95 -4.65 -12.31
CA PHE A 633 7.03 -3.78 -12.79
C PHE A 633 7.68 -4.36 -14.05
N MET A 634 7.86 -3.54 -15.10
CA MET A 634 8.41 -3.92 -16.41
C MET A 634 7.67 -5.07 -17.12
N TYR A 635 6.38 -5.25 -16.87
CA TYR A 635 5.58 -6.24 -17.59
C TYR A 635 5.72 -6.07 -19.11
N ALA A 636 6.10 -7.15 -19.80
CA ALA A 636 6.26 -7.24 -21.24
C ALA A 636 7.23 -6.21 -21.85
N ALA A 637 8.18 -5.67 -21.07
CA ALA A 637 9.22 -4.75 -21.54
C ALA A 637 10.03 -5.35 -22.71
N LYS A 638 10.50 -4.49 -23.61
CA LYS A 638 11.30 -4.84 -24.80
C LYS A 638 12.77 -4.45 -24.67
N GLY A 639 13.09 -3.55 -23.74
CA GLY A 639 14.43 -2.99 -23.56
C GLY A 639 14.51 -2.00 -22.41
N GLY A 640 15.51 -1.11 -22.47
CA GLY A 640 15.73 0.00 -21.53
C GLY A 640 16.70 -0.30 -20.40
N GLU A 641 17.22 0.77 -19.80
CA GLU A 641 18.06 0.76 -18.61
C GLU A 641 17.23 1.21 -17.41
N VAL A 642 17.06 0.36 -16.41
CA VAL A 642 16.19 0.66 -15.26
C VAL A 642 16.89 0.41 -13.93
N TYR A 643 16.80 1.38 -13.03
CA TYR A 643 17.47 1.38 -11.74
C TYR A 643 16.45 1.63 -10.62
N VAL A 644 16.44 0.74 -9.62
CA VAL A 644 15.52 0.79 -8.48
C VAL A 644 16.31 0.75 -7.17
N LEU A 645 16.14 1.77 -6.32
CA LEU A 645 16.77 1.82 -5.00
C LEU A 645 16.15 0.81 -4.02
N GLY A 646 14.82 0.66 -4.05
CA GLY A 646 14.08 -0.16 -3.10
C GLY A 646 13.81 -1.58 -3.59
N ASN A 647 12.75 -2.17 -3.03
CA ASN A 647 12.25 -3.48 -3.41
C ASN A 647 11.33 -3.40 -4.62
N ALA A 648 11.16 -4.54 -5.30
CA ALA A 648 10.05 -4.77 -6.23
C ALA A 648 9.05 -5.75 -5.59
N ALA A 649 7.75 -5.50 -5.80
CA ALA A 649 6.69 -6.38 -5.32
C ALA A 649 6.60 -7.70 -6.14
N GLY A 650 5.41 -8.19 -6.44
CA GLY A 650 5.21 -9.42 -7.20
C GLY A 650 5.36 -9.26 -8.72
N ARG A 651 5.83 -10.33 -9.39
CA ARG A 651 5.94 -10.48 -10.85
C ARG A 651 6.77 -9.39 -11.57
N PRO A 652 7.91 -8.94 -11.03
CA PRO A 652 8.76 -7.99 -11.75
C PRO A 652 9.36 -8.64 -12.99
N VAL A 653 9.44 -7.88 -14.09
CA VAL A 653 10.07 -8.27 -15.37
C VAL A 653 9.37 -9.47 -16.04
N MET A 654 8.09 -9.70 -15.72
CA MET A 654 7.30 -10.76 -16.34
C MET A 654 7.11 -10.53 -17.84
N ASN A 655 7.23 -11.59 -18.66
CA ASN A 655 7.07 -11.58 -20.12
C ASN A 655 8.00 -10.61 -20.88
N ALA A 656 9.07 -10.13 -20.25
CA ALA A 656 9.99 -9.22 -20.91
C ALA A 656 10.85 -9.95 -21.97
N VAL A 657 11.11 -9.26 -23.08
CA VAL A 657 11.84 -9.74 -24.25
C VAL A 657 12.91 -8.73 -24.66
N GLY A 658 13.80 -9.12 -25.56
CA GLY A 658 14.76 -8.17 -26.15
C GLY A 658 15.89 -7.82 -25.20
N ARG A 659 16.05 -6.53 -24.86
CA ARG A 659 17.28 -6.01 -24.20
C ARG A 659 17.08 -5.27 -22.86
N PRO A 660 16.18 -5.67 -21.95
CA PRO A 660 16.03 -5.00 -20.66
C PRO A 660 17.33 -5.14 -19.84
N ARG A 661 17.79 -4.05 -19.23
CA ARG A 661 18.96 -3.99 -18.34
C ARG A 661 18.51 -3.39 -17.02
N VAL A 662 18.36 -4.23 -16.00
CA VAL A 662 17.66 -3.83 -14.77
C VAL A 662 18.57 -4.04 -13.56
N VAL A 663 18.66 -3.05 -12.67
CA VAL A 663 19.33 -3.15 -11.37
C VAL A 663 18.33 -2.84 -10.26
N ILE A 664 18.14 -3.78 -9.35
CA ILE A 664 17.27 -3.67 -8.18
C ILE A 664 18.15 -3.82 -6.94
N ASN A 665 18.29 -2.75 -6.15
CA ASN A 665 19.14 -2.80 -4.95
C ASN A 665 18.47 -3.57 -3.80
N GLY A 666 17.14 -3.51 -3.73
CA GLY A 666 16.34 -4.32 -2.82
C GLY A 666 16.22 -5.78 -3.25
N THR A 667 15.09 -6.39 -2.87
CA THR A 667 14.69 -7.73 -3.28
C THR A 667 13.45 -7.69 -4.18
N CYS A 668 13.10 -8.82 -4.76
CA CYS A 668 11.84 -9.06 -5.45
C CYS A 668 11.03 -10.07 -4.64
N LEU A 669 9.78 -9.76 -4.31
CA LEU A 669 9.02 -10.60 -3.39
C LEU A 669 8.69 -11.98 -3.96
N ASP A 670 8.25 -12.05 -5.22
CA ASP A 670 7.94 -13.33 -5.88
C ASP A 670 7.86 -13.20 -7.41
N TYR A 671 7.96 -14.32 -8.12
CA TYR A 671 7.86 -14.45 -9.59
C TYR A 671 8.78 -13.53 -10.41
N LEU A 672 9.99 -13.24 -9.93
CA LEU A 672 10.93 -12.43 -10.71
C LEU A 672 11.27 -13.11 -12.04
N ALA A 673 11.11 -12.36 -13.14
CA ALA A 673 11.44 -12.75 -14.50
C ALA A 673 10.70 -14.01 -14.98
N GLU A 674 9.44 -14.13 -14.60
CA GLU A 674 8.51 -15.12 -15.16
C GLU A 674 8.36 -14.92 -16.68
N SER A 675 8.55 -15.98 -17.46
CA SER A 675 8.54 -15.99 -18.93
C SER A 675 9.52 -14.98 -19.53
N PHE A 676 10.73 -14.89 -18.97
CA PHE A 676 11.78 -14.01 -19.50
C PHE A 676 12.39 -14.58 -20.79
N MET A 677 12.29 -13.78 -21.85
CA MET A 677 12.59 -14.18 -23.23
C MET A 677 13.60 -13.20 -23.84
N ALA A 678 14.57 -12.76 -23.05
CA ALA A 678 15.46 -11.66 -23.40
C ALA A 678 16.72 -12.07 -24.18
N GLY A 679 16.78 -13.28 -24.76
CA GLY A 679 17.94 -13.73 -25.56
C GLY A 679 19.28 -13.77 -24.80
N ASP A 680 20.40 -13.98 -25.48
CA ASP A 680 21.72 -14.07 -24.82
C ASP A 680 22.23 -12.69 -24.37
N PRO A 681 22.49 -12.46 -23.06
CA PRO A 681 22.99 -11.19 -22.53
C PRO A 681 24.27 -10.69 -23.21
N TYR A 682 25.16 -11.59 -23.66
CA TYR A 682 26.42 -11.21 -24.33
C TYR A 682 26.25 -10.86 -25.81
N SER A 683 25.10 -11.22 -26.39
CA SER A 683 24.74 -10.93 -27.78
C SER A 683 23.67 -9.82 -27.86
N GLY A 684 23.62 -8.96 -26.83
CA GLY A 684 22.69 -7.82 -26.77
C GLY A 684 21.35 -8.13 -26.11
N GLY A 685 21.14 -9.34 -25.60
CA GLY A 685 19.97 -9.75 -24.82
C GLY A 685 19.91 -9.11 -23.43
N GLY A 686 18.81 -9.29 -22.70
CA GLY A 686 18.55 -8.64 -21.42
C GLY A 686 19.01 -9.41 -20.17
N PHE A 687 19.17 -8.70 -19.06
CA PHE A 687 19.44 -9.28 -17.74
C PHE A 687 18.83 -8.45 -16.61
N VAL A 688 18.76 -9.06 -15.42
CA VAL A 688 18.39 -8.39 -14.16
C VAL A 688 19.50 -8.60 -13.13
N VAL A 689 19.83 -7.56 -12.37
CA VAL A 689 20.70 -7.62 -11.20
C VAL A 689 19.85 -7.38 -9.94
N VAL A 690 20.00 -8.23 -8.93
CA VAL A 690 19.32 -8.11 -7.63
C VAL A 690 20.36 -8.11 -6.52
N ASN A 691 20.44 -7.03 -5.75
CA ASN A 691 21.46 -6.89 -4.69
C ASN A 691 20.96 -7.39 -3.32
N GLY A 692 19.65 -7.47 -3.09
CA GLY A 692 19.10 -8.03 -1.85
C GLY A 692 19.47 -7.22 -0.59
N LEU A 693 19.60 -5.91 -0.73
CA LEU A 693 19.98 -4.99 0.35
C LEU A 693 18.76 -4.24 0.89
N LYS A 694 18.86 -3.72 2.11
CA LYS A 694 17.88 -2.77 2.66
C LYS A 694 18.62 -1.60 3.29
N PRO A 695 18.16 -0.35 3.05
CA PRO A 695 18.76 0.80 3.71
C PRO A 695 18.48 0.75 5.21
N TYR A 696 19.45 1.20 6.00
CA TYR A 696 19.32 1.41 7.44
C TYR A 696 19.43 2.90 7.78
N PHE A 697 19.02 3.27 8.99
CA PHE A 697 18.92 4.69 9.37
C PHE A 697 20.27 5.39 9.50
N ASP A 698 21.35 4.62 9.70
CA ASP A 698 22.73 5.10 9.75
C ASP A 698 23.35 5.30 8.36
N GLY A 699 22.54 5.20 7.30
CA GLY A 699 22.98 5.41 5.93
C GLY A 699 23.64 4.21 5.28
N THR A 700 23.82 3.11 6.02
CA THR A 700 24.38 1.87 5.47
C THR A 700 23.33 1.04 4.76
N PHE A 701 23.79 0.15 3.89
CA PHE A 701 22.96 -0.90 3.32
C PHE A 701 23.26 -2.22 4.02
N THR A 702 22.22 -2.87 4.53
CA THR A 702 22.34 -4.16 5.22
C THR A 702 21.75 -5.28 4.36
N GLU A 703 22.30 -6.48 4.48
CA GLU A 703 21.76 -7.63 3.77
C GLU A 703 20.36 -7.98 4.27
N GLN A 704 19.45 -8.26 3.34
CA GLN A 704 18.19 -8.89 3.69
C GLN A 704 18.42 -10.36 4.08
N GLU A 705 17.55 -10.90 4.95
CA GLU A 705 17.70 -12.29 5.42
C GLU A 705 17.74 -13.28 4.25
N HIS A 706 16.91 -13.03 3.23
CA HIS A 706 16.96 -13.74 1.95
C HIS A 706 17.13 -12.71 0.83
N PRO A 707 18.12 -12.86 -0.07
CA PRO A 707 18.26 -11.95 -1.22
C PRO A 707 17.09 -12.07 -2.19
N TYR A 708 16.39 -13.22 -2.18
CA TYR A 708 15.11 -13.46 -2.84
C TYR A 708 14.23 -14.37 -1.95
N PRO A 709 13.15 -13.86 -1.35
CA PRO A 709 12.29 -14.61 -0.43
C PRO A 709 11.21 -15.47 -1.11
N GLY A 710 10.95 -15.24 -2.40
CA GLY A 710 9.87 -15.87 -3.17
C GLY A 710 10.17 -17.28 -3.68
N GLY A 711 9.18 -17.84 -4.37
CA GLY A 711 9.30 -19.03 -5.22
C GLY A 711 9.38 -18.64 -6.70
N ASN A 712 9.25 -19.62 -7.60
CA ASN A 712 9.03 -19.42 -9.04
C ASN A 712 9.96 -18.39 -9.73
N LEU A 713 11.19 -18.28 -9.24
CA LEU A 713 12.22 -17.41 -9.80
C LEU A 713 12.59 -17.91 -11.18
N PHE A 714 12.61 -16.99 -12.15
CA PHE A 714 12.98 -17.30 -13.54
C PHE A 714 12.06 -18.35 -14.19
N SER A 715 10.80 -18.39 -13.75
CA SER A 715 9.82 -19.38 -14.19
C SER A 715 9.60 -19.32 -15.71
N LEU A 716 9.61 -20.44 -16.43
CA LEU A 716 9.34 -20.49 -17.88
C LEU A 716 10.26 -19.59 -18.75
N ALA A 717 11.40 -19.15 -18.21
CA ALA A 717 12.34 -18.32 -18.96
C ALA A 717 13.03 -19.13 -20.08
N SER A 718 13.19 -18.51 -21.25
CA SER A 718 13.88 -19.09 -22.41
C SER A 718 15.08 -18.27 -22.87
N GLY A 719 15.32 -17.11 -22.25
CA GLY A 719 16.47 -16.26 -22.53
C GLY A 719 16.74 -15.25 -21.42
N GLY A 720 17.89 -14.60 -21.49
CA GLY A 720 18.39 -13.65 -20.52
C GLY A 720 19.12 -14.32 -19.35
N ALA A 721 19.49 -13.52 -18.36
CA ALA A 721 20.09 -14.00 -17.11
C ALA A 721 19.68 -13.12 -15.93
N ILE A 722 19.75 -13.69 -14.73
CA ILE A 722 19.72 -12.93 -13.47
C ILE A 722 21.09 -13.04 -12.80
N PHE A 723 21.59 -11.92 -12.29
CA PHE A 723 22.75 -11.86 -11.41
C PHE A 723 22.29 -11.46 -10.02
N ILE A 724 22.36 -12.39 -9.07
CA ILE A 724 21.87 -12.17 -7.70
C ILE A 724 23.06 -12.13 -6.74
N ARG A 725 23.12 -11.09 -5.91
CA ARG A 725 24.05 -11.01 -4.78
C ARG A 725 23.59 -12.01 -3.73
N ASP A 726 24.32 -13.12 -3.61
CA ASP A 726 23.99 -14.25 -2.74
C ASP A 726 25.27 -14.83 -2.11
N PRO A 727 26.02 -14.04 -1.33
CA PRO A 727 27.33 -14.45 -0.81
C PRO A 727 27.24 -15.65 0.15
N HIS A 728 26.10 -15.83 0.80
CA HIS A 728 25.82 -16.94 1.72
C HIS A 728 25.12 -18.14 1.06
N ARG A 729 24.93 -18.12 -0.27
CA ARG A 729 24.32 -19.21 -1.05
C ARG A 729 22.92 -19.62 -0.56
N LYS A 730 22.12 -18.64 -0.15
CA LYS A 730 20.75 -18.81 0.34
C LYS A 730 19.74 -19.04 -0.78
N VAL A 731 20.05 -18.64 -2.02
CA VAL A 731 19.21 -18.96 -3.18
C VAL A 731 19.46 -20.41 -3.60
N SER A 732 18.40 -21.20 -3.64
CA SER A 732 18.48 -22.64 -3.93
C SER A 732 17.66 -23.02 -5.17
N GLY A 733 17.95 -24.21 -5.72
CA GLY A 733 17.33 -24.67 -6.97
C GLY A 733 15.82 -24.94 -6.88
N ASP A 734 15.30 -25.17 -5.67
CA ASP A 734 13.87 -25.30 -5.37
C ASP A 734 13.08 -23.98 -5.55
N GLN A 735 13.77 -22.83 -5.58
CA GLN A 735 13.16 -21.55 -5.92
C GLN A 735 13.07 -21.33 -7.44
N LEU A 736 13.81 -22.11 -8.24
CA LEU A 736 13.88 -21.95 -9.69
C LEU A 736 12.85 -22.83 -10.41
N ASN A 737 12.19 -22.29 -11.44
CA ASN A 737 11.22 -23.03 -12.24
C ASN A 737 11.56 -22.97 -13.75
N GLY A 738 12.63 -23.65 -14.19
CA GLY A 738 13.11 -23.59 -15.58
C GLY A 738 14.45 -22.88 -15.76
N GLY A 739 15.09 -22.49 -14.66
CA GLY A 739 16.47 -21.99 -14.62
C GLY A 739 17.42 -22.88 -13.83
N ARG A 740 18.72 -22.61 -13.94
CA ARG A 740 19.78 -23.22 -13.12
C ARG A 740 20.71 -22.16 -12.53
N LEU A 741 21.26 -22.45 -11.36
CA LEU A 741 22.34 -21.66 -10.76
C LEU A 741 23.67 -21.99 -11.44
N ALA A 742 24.45 -20.96 -11.75
CA ALA A 742 25.80 -21.03 -12.27
C ALA A 742 26.70 -20.03 -11.54
N ASP A 743 28.01 -20.29 -11.55
CA ASP A 743 28.98 -19.36 -11.01
C ASP A 743 29.16 -18.16 -11.96
N VAL A 744 29.42 -16.98 -11.38
CA VAL A 744 29.70 -15.76 -12.14
C VAL A 744 31.11 -15.82 -12.70
N THR A 745 31.25 -15.56 -13.99
CA THR A 745 32.54 -15.49 -14.68
C THR A 745 33.05 -14.05 -14.76
N LEU A 746 34.32 -13.86 -15.16
CA LEU A 746 34.85 -12.53 -15.44
C LEU A 746 34.04 -11.79 -16.51
N LYS A 747 33.60 -12.51 -17.55
CA LYS A 747 32.77 -11.94 -18.64
C LYS A 747 31.40 -11.49 -18.14
N ASP A 748 30.82 -12.20 -17.17
CA ASP A 748 29.59 -11.78 -16.50
C ASP A 748 29.78 -10.50 -15.70
N TRP A 749 30.88 -10.42 -14.95
CA TRP A 749 31.21 -9.23 -14.18
C TRP A 749 31.44 -8.01 -15.08
N GLU A 750 32.24 -8.15 -16.14
CA GLU A 750 32.46 -7.10 -17.14
C GLU A 750 31.15 -6.63 -17.80
N LEU A 751 30.17 -7.53 -17.95
CA LEU A 751 28.86 -7.21 -18.49
C LEU A 751 28.02 -6.33 -17.55
N ILE A 752 28.02 -6.63 -16.24
CA ILE A 752 27.14 -5.94 -15.28
C ILE A 752 27.79 -4.74 -14.58
N LEU A 753 29.13 -4.71 -14.50
CA LEU A 753 29.88 -3.66 -13.79
C LEU A 753 29.49 -2.23 -14.23
N PRO A 754 29.36 -1.89 -15.53
CA PRO A 754 28.97 -0.52 -15.93
C PRO A 754 27.60 -0.09 -15.39
N TYR A 755 26.68 -1.05 -15.22
CA TYR A 755 25.35 -0.79 -14.66
C TYR A 755 25.41 -0.64 -13.14
N LEU A 756 26.28 -1.39 -12.47
CA LEU A 756 26.55 -1.23 -11.04
C LEU A 756 27.24 0.11 -10.73
N GLU A 757 28.14 0.58 -11.60
CA GLU A 757 28.78 1.90 -11.46
C GLU A 757 27.79 3.05 -11.70
N GLU A 758 26.86 2.90 -12.67
CA GLU A 758 25.77 3.86 -12.84
C GLU A 758 24.84 3.85 -11.62
N ASN A 759 24.53 2.67 -11.09
CA ASN A 759 23.75 2.51 -9.87
C ASN A 759 24.41 3.20 -8.66
N GLU A 760 25.74 3.10 -8.51
CA GLU A 760 26.51 3.82 -7.50
C GLU A 760 26.40 5.34 -7.67
N LYS A 761 26.47 5.86 -8.90
CA LYS A 761 26.28 7.30 -9.17
C LYS A 761 24.88 7.78 -8.82
N LEU A 762 23.86 7.00 -9.16
CA LEU A 762 22.46 7.36 -8.93
C LEU A 762 22.11 7.34 -7.44
N PHE A 763 22.51 6.27 -6.73
CA PHE A 763 22.00 5.99 -5.40
C PHE A 763 23.03 6.09 -4.28
N GLY A 764 24.32 6.09 -4.60
CA GLY A 764 25.39 6.02 -3.61
C GLY A 764 25.62 4.62 -3.04
N VAL A 765 25.09 3.57 -3.68
CA VAL A 765 25.36 2.17 -3.32
C VAL A 765 26.71 1.77 -3.92
N SER A 766 27.76 1.75 -3.10
CA SER A 766 29.11 1.49 -3.55
C SER A 766 29.29 0.06 -4.04
N VAL A 767 29.83 -0.10 -5.25
CA VAL A 767 30.22 -1.41 -5.77
C VAL A 767 31.24 -2.06 -4.84
N ARG A 768 32.19 -1.29 -4.33
CA ARG A 768 33.23 -1.80 -3.46
C ARG A 768 32.74 -2.03 -2.04
N GLU A 769 32.19 -0.99 -1.41
CA GLU A 769 31.95 -0.98 0.04
C GLU A 769 30.61 -1.61 0.43
N ASP A 770 29.55 -1.45 -0.40
CA ASP A 770 28.22 -1.99 -0.07
C ASP A 770 27.97 -3.35 -0.75
N LEU A 771 28.47 -3.56 -1.98
CA LEU A 771 28.21 -4.78 -2.72
C LEU A 771 29.25 -5.88 -2.48
N LEU A 772 30.55 -5.58 -2.54
CA LEU A 772 31.63 -6.58 -2.52
C LEU A 772 32.24 -6.84 -1.13
N ILE A 773 31.99 -5.98 -0.15
CA ILE A 773 32.33 -6.29 1.25
C ILE A 773 31.22 -7.16 1.85
N VAL A 774 31.61 -8.32 2.38
CA VAL A 774 30.74 -9.26 3.10
C VAL A 774 31.48 -9.69 4.35
N ASP A 775 30.82 -9.65 5.52
CA ASP A 775 31.45 -9.95 6.82
C ASP A 775 32.79 -9.21 7.02
N ASP A 776 32.80 -7.90 6.72
CA ASP A 776 33.95 -6.99 6.78
C ASP A 776 35.15 -7.39 5.89
N LYS A 777 34.93 -8.22 4.87
CA LYS A 777 35.96 -8.66 3.92
C LYS A 777 35.58 -8.31 2.50
N LEU A 778 36.51 -7.69 1.78
CA LEU A 778 36.40 -7.52 0.34
C LEU A 778 36.55 -8.89 -0.34
N LEU A 779 35.50 -9.32 -1.03
CA LEU A 779 35.46 -10.59 -1.76
C LEU A 779 35.54 -10.37 -3.28
N ASP A 780 35.95 -11.42 -3.99
CA ASP A 780 35.88 -11.43 -5.45
C ASP A 780 34.40 -11.46 -5.90
N PRO A 781 34.01 -10.78 -6.99
CA PRO A 781 32.64 -10.80 -7.48
C PRO A 781 32.04 -12.19 -7.68
N SER A 782 32.85 -13.19 -8.06
CA SER A 782 32.40 -14.59 -8.22
C SER A 782 32.03 -15.29 -6.91
N GLN A 783 32.46 -14.75 -5.77
CA GLN A 783 32.11 -15.23 -4.43
C GLN A 783 30.84 -14.55 -3.90
N VAL A 784 30.52 -13.37 -4.44
CA VAL A 784 29.41 -12.52 -3.97
C VAL A 784 28.17 -12.72 -4.83
N TYR A 785 28.32 -12.80 -6.15
CA TYR A 785 27.22 -12.94 -7.09
C TYR A 785 27.11 -14.35 -7.64
N ARG A 786 25.87 -14.74 -7.93
CA ARG A 786 25.53 -15.98 -8.62
C ARG A 786 24.71 -15.66 -9.85
N LYS A 787 24.90 -16.46 -10.90
CA LYS A 787 24.16 -16.34 -12.15
C LYS A 787 23.00 -17.33 -12.15
N ILE A 788 21.84 -16.90 -12.62
CA ILE A 788 20.72 -17.77 -12.98
C ILE A 788 20.52 -17.65 -14.49
N GLU A 789 20.48 -18.80 -15.16
CA GLU A 789 20.32 -18.89 -16.61
C GLU A 789 19.32 -19.99 -16.99
N PRO A 790 18.69 -19.90 -18.16
CA PRO A 790 17.63 -20.84 -18.53
C PRO A 790 18.20 -22.23 -18.78
N ILE A 791 17.42 -23.25 -18.45
CA ILE A 791 17.74 -24.62 -18.85
C ILE A 791 17.24 -24.81 -20.29
N SER A 792 18.09 -25.38 -21.15
CA SER A 792 17.67 -25.77 -22.50
C SER A 792 16.65 -26.90 -22.39
N LEU A 793 15.37 -26.64 -22.72
CA LEU A 793 14.34 -27.68 -22.76
C LEU A 793 14.69 -28.69 -23.85
N GLN A 794 14.81 -29.98 -23.50
CA GLN A 794 15.20 -31.05 -24.43
C GLN A 794 14.24 -31.23 -25.62
N GLU A 795 13.03 -30.67 -25.56
CA GLU A 795 12.05 -30.71 -26.67
C GLU A 795 12.34 -29.67 -27.77
N LEU A 796 13.32 -28.78 -27.58
CA LEU A 796 13.77 -27.77 -28.56
C LEU A 796 15.10 -28.10 -29.25
N THR A 797 15.69 -29.28 -29.00
CA THR A 797 16.93 -29.77 -29.63
C THR A 797 16.69 -30.80 -30.72
#